data_AF-A0A8H3U0V8-F1
#
_entry.id   AF-A0A8H3U0V8-F1
#
_cell.length_a   1.000
_cell.length_b   1.000
_cell.length_c   1.000
_cell.angle_alpha   90.00
_cell.angle_beta   90.00
_cell.angle_gamma   90.00
#
_symmetry.space_group_name_H-M   'P 1'
#
loop_
_entity.id
_entity.type
_entity.pdbx_description
1 polymer ?
#
loop_
_entity_poly.entity_id
_entity_poly.type
_entity_poly.pdbx_seq_one_letter_code
_entity_poly.pdbx_strand_id
1 'polypeptide(L)'
;MTTLSFHFHALWHRRREPGAVYSNTKRIARVGRLVNWVIKVRGRKHVVTHFPPEITHLPVLVYLLSPPETPSETDDFPCHAALAPARSWEIRAVCFLWFSLLLTVPFTLSAFDESSTSDKRITSQVLAIGKRALDVPSKEGEYAAIALARLLARSDGVGELDGFLAWVRERLVAGGTEGDAVFTTHILALFALLPSLLPTPKTHLPMLWRFYESTLSPHVGTATASSNGLLRKMNVKARGRWWVAWLNVTMGEAGRMRRRTRGVSGPRGTGTGVLQSLDYEKREVETQIEQEEEQEFEPPEGLEEEIDALMDSLSDKDTIVRYSAAKYLSRLADLLPRSLSSQIVESTISLFGGTLQDPLVETERGKVVDPGGGSNGEAKWHGLCLALAEMGRRGLIENEVVDELLGWAVKALNFDIRRGAHSIGSNVRDAAAYLIWSLARALSPTTIRPFTLTIAQTLVCVACFDREVGIRRAASAAFQEHAGRMGLFPHGIDVLRKTDFYAVSVRRSAFLVAAPQVAIHEEYRAAMLEHLHYTTLRHWDPAMRLIGAQSLKLICELEPSLPEQALRIEVAHLTSVEPANIHGALVAINELARIFCEREDHGQLADIFASLRTIRPSVFTLPGSDLLLEAACHVITNGSCSQAFTETSNVEMCKRILDLSMKSRKEEVQSASAAAFGALSRYRDCTADIKSCIAGARTGRPAQKQSFAMALGQADYSKTPVMLQPALNCLLSNVSVATKAPQQDVETRRASYLSILAIIHQTETFSVALAHEDFERCFHSFLDGLDDFSTDQRGDVGSWIRATCAQALPFLVRVASRIEGRLGRAGIFEAVRGLLKLVVEKLETVRVAAGPALREILAEQAGELDMESVHRHILTIEDWKDVQTLYPIVGDLLAVESVQQAVFEGLVLSLGGKNLATQNAAATTLTRTLDPRRADPHLIRQLTAALLAFGARNLTKQRIFTPVLMTAYELAQAEVWNVLEPASECTQDLLKLVNLAARGLGVIKNMDRLTSALKLYVPYDLCTSAYPLANPTARRLPKSSSIVACLTVPVAQKTALRHIPSLLSHAFPRIRTLTAEQIYLALQTMGIEDPALDERLLGTPWAEQGHEDAGKEVVRLLATVL
;
A
#
# COMPACT_ATOMS: atom_id res chain seq x y z
N MET A 1 -28.02 -25.35 -5.76
CA MET A 1 -28.03 -26.82 -5.66
C MET A 1 -29.14 -27.44 -6.51
N THR A 2 -30.38 -26.96 -6.42
CA THR A 2 -31.53 -27.45 -7.22
C THR A 2 -31.28 -27.47 -8.73
N THR A 3 -30.65 -26.43 -9.29
CA THR A 3 -30.26 -26.38 -10.70
C THR A 3 -29.26 -27.49 -11.08
N LEU A 4 -28.34 -27.82 -10.17
CA LEU A 4 -27.36 -28.88 -10.40
C LEU A 4 -28.05 -30.26 -10.36
N SER A 5 -28.94 -30.47 -9.39
CA SER A 5 -29.78 -31.67 -9.27
C SER A 5 -30.57 -31.93 -10.55
N PHE A 6 -31.25 -30.91 -11.08
CA PHE A 6 -31.99 -31.01 -12.35
C PHE A 6 -31.09 -31.47 -13.51
N HIS A 7 -29.92 -30.84 -13.68
CA HIS A 7 -28.98 -31.23 -14.74
C HIS A 7 -28.44 -32.65 -14.58
N PHE A 8 -28.18 -33.09 -13.36
CA PHE A 8 -27.67 -34.44 -13.08
C PHE A 8 -28.73 -35.51 -13.36
N HIS A 9 -29.99 -35.27 -12.96
CA HIS A 9 -31.09 -36.17 -13.32
C HIS A 9 -31.34 -36.22 -14.82
N ALA A 10 -31.27 -35.09 -15.52
CA ALA A 10 -31.40 -35.06 -16.96
C ALA A 10 -30.33 -35.91 -17.67
N LEU A 11 -29.08 -35.88 -17.17
CA LEU A 11 -27.99 -36.74 -17.66
C LEU A 11 -28.27 -38.22 -17.36
N TRP A 12 -28.71 -38.55 -16.14
CA TRP A 12 -29.01 -39.92 -15.73
C TRP A 12 -30.15 -40.55 -16.52
N HIS A 13 -31.26 -39.84 -16.77
CA HIS A 13 -32.39 -40.39 -17.52
C HIS A 13 -32.03 -40.67 -18.99
N ARG A 14 -31.12 -39.87 -19.56
CA ARG A 14 -30.66 -40.01 -20.95
C ARG A 14 -29.59 -41.08 -21.15
N ARG A 15 -29.14 -41.78 -20.10
CA ARG A 15 -28.18 -42.90 -20.20
C ARG A 15 -28.66 -44.04 -21.10
N ARG A 16 -29.96 -44.09 -21.42
CA ARG A 16 -30.62 -45.10 -22.26
C ARG A 16 -30.80 -44.66 -23.72
N GLU A 17 -30.35 -43.46 -24.10
CA GLU A 17 -30.51 -42.88 -25.45
C GLU A 17 -29.14 -42.65 -26.13
N PRO A 18 -28.71 -43.53 -27.06
CA PRO A 18 -27.44 -43.37 -27.76
C PRO A 18 -27.52 -42.20 -28.77
N GLY A 19 -26.67 -41.17 -28.63
CA GLY A 19 -26.43 -40.15 -29.68
C GLY A 19 -26.82 -38.70 -29.38
N ALA A 20 -27.41 -38.38 -28.23
CA ALA A 20 -27.80 -36.98 -27.90
C ALA A 20 -26.63 -36.17 -27.32
N VAL A 21 -26.06 -35.22 -28.09
CA VAL A 21 -24.96 -34.36 -27.61
C VAL A 21 -25.44 -33.05 -26.97
N TYR A 22 -24.83 -32.78 -25.81
CA TYR A 22 -24.73 -31.55 -25.01
C TYR A 22 -25.81 -31.23 -23.96
N SER A 23 -25.56 -31.71 -22.73
CA SER A 23 -25.60 -30.77 -21.59
C SER A 23 -24.40 -29.83 -21.72
N ASN A 24 -24.59 -28.52 -21.53
CA ASN A 24 -23.52 -27.53 -21.63
C ASN A 24 -22.49 -27.79 -20.51
N THR A 25 -21.46 -28.59 -20.78
CA THR A 25 -20.41 -28.96 -19.83
C THR A 25 -19.72 -27.72 -19.24
N LYS A 26 -19.61 -26.63 -20.03
CA LYS A 26 -19.13 -25.33 -19.55
C LYS A 26 -20.05 -24.72 -18.49
N ARG A 27 -21.38 -24.89 -18.61
CA ARG A 27 -22.37 -24.44 -17.62
C ARG A 27 -22.25 -25.24 -16.32
N ILE A 28 -22.14 -26.56 -16.39
CA ILE A 28 -21.95 -27.42 -15.21
C ILE A 28 -20.66 -27.05 -14.47
N ALA A 29 -19.55 -26.88 -15.20
CA ALA A 29 -18.28 -26.44 -14.61
C ALA A 29 -18.36 -25.04 -13.97
N ARG A 30 -19.11 -24.08 -14.55
CA ARG A 30 -19.35 -22.76 -13.95
C ARG A 30 -20.16 -22.85 -12.65
N VAL A 31 -21.19 -23.70 -12.61
CA VAL A 31 -21.99 -23.92 -11.39
C VAL A 31 -21.14 -24.58 -10.30
N GLY A 32 -20.33 -25.58 -10.65
CA GLY A 32 -19.37 -26.19 -9.72
C GLY A 32 -18.41 -25.18 -9.10
N ARG A 33 -17.84 -24.29 -9.93
CA ARG A 33 -16.98 -23.19 -9.45
C ARG A 33 -17.70 -22.25 -8.49
N LEU A 34 -18.93 -21.85 -8.79
CA LEU A 34 -19.73 -20.98 -7.92
C LEU A 34 -19.98 -21.65 -6.56
N VAL A 35 -20.38 -22.93 -6.56
CA VAL A 35 -20.59 -23.68 -5.32
C VAL A 35 -19.29 -23.82 -4.53
N ASN A 36 -18.17 -24.10 -5.19
CA ASN A 36 -16.87 -24.19 -4.53
C ASN A 36 -16.44 -22.86 -3.90
N TRP A 37 -16.74 -21.72 -4.54
CA TRP A 37 -16.54 -20.40 -3.93
C TRP A 37 -17.37 -20.22 -2.65
N VAL A 38 -18.65 -20.61 -2.66
CA VAL A 38 -19.49 -20.58 -1.45
C VAL A 38 -18.92 -21.50 -0.36
N ILE A 39 -18.42 -22.68 -0.73
CA ILE A 39 -17.76 -23.61 0.19
C ILE A 39 -16.50 -22.99 0.81
N LYS A 40 -15.68 -22.26 0.03
CA LYS A 40 -14.48 -21.57 0.54
C LYS A 40 -14.83 -20.47 1.54
N VAL A 41 -15.90 -19.70 1.30
CA VAL A 41 -16.29 -18.57 2.16
C VAL A 41 -17.05 -19.03 3.41
N ARG A 42 -18.04 -19.92 3.27
CA ARG A 42 -18.93 -20.34 4.37
C ARG A 42 -18.51 -21.63 5.06
N GLY A 43 -17.58 -22.38 4.47
CA GLY A 43 -17.13 -23.67 4.96
C GLY A 43 -18.03 -24.83 4.53
N ARG A 44 -17.41 -25.98 4.22
CA ARG A 44 -18.09 -27.17 3.70
C ARG A 44 -19.23 -27.69 4.59
N LYS A 45 -19.06 -27.61 5.92
CA LYS A 45 -20.06 -28.13 6.87
C LYS A 45 -21.40 -27.39 6.79
N HIS A 46 -21.35 -26.08 6.56
CA HIS A 46 -22.55 -25.27 6.38
C HIS A 46 -23.18 -25.56 5.01
N VAL A 47 -22.38 -25.55 3.94
CA VAL A 47 -22.90 -25.76 2.58
C VAL A 47 -23.53 -27.13 2.38
N VAL A 48 -22.97 -28.18 2.99
CA VAL A 48 -23.52 -29.56 2.91
C VAL A 48 -24.99 -29.63 3.34
N THR A 49 -25.42 -28.82 4.31
CA THR A 49 -26.81 -28.81 4.77
C THR A 49 -27.82 -28.33 3.71
N HIS A 50 -27.34 -27.72 2.63
CA HIS A 50 -28.16 -27.24 1.52
C HIS A 50 -28.14 -28.17 0.29
N PHE A 51 -27.47 -29.32 0.36
CA PHE A 51 -27.58 -30.33 -0.69
C PHE A 51 -28.89 -31.11 -0.57
N PRO A 52 -29.55 -31.47 -1.69
CA PRO A 52 -30.74 -32.32 -1.67
C PRO A 52 -30.43 -33.69 -1.03
N PRO A 53 -31.14 -34.10 0.05
CA PRO A 53 -30.84 -35.32 0.79
C PRO A 53 -31.50 -36.59 0.21
N GLU A 54 -32.23 -36.48 -0.90
CA GLU A 54 -33.01 -37.57 -1.48
C GLU A 54 -32.10 -38.70 -1.99
N ILE A 55 -32.38 -39.94 -1.54
CA ILE A 55 -31.58 -41.13 -1.90
C ILE A 55 -31.61 -41.46 -3.40
N THR A 56 -32.59 -40.93 -4.14
CA THR A 56 -32.67 -41.04 -5.61
C THR A 56 -31.48 -40.40 -6.31
N HIS A 57 -30.73 -39.51 -5.65
CA HIS A 57 -29.50 -38.92 -6.16
C HIS A 57 -28.29 -39.87 -6.09
N LEU A 58 -28.34 -40.92 -5.27
CA LEU A 58 -27.19 -41.81 -5.05
C LEU A 58 -26.78 -42.55 -6.34
N PRO A 59 -27.69 -43.25 -7.05
CA PRO A 59 -27.34 -43.89 -8.32
C PRO A 59 -26.84 -42.88 -9.37
N VAL A 60 -27.44 -41.68 -9.39
CA VAL A 60 -27.06 -40.59 -10.30
C VAL A 60 -25.61 -40.18 -10.11
N LEU A 61 -25.18 -39.96 -8.86
CA LEU A 61 -23.79 -39.59 -8.55
C LEU A 61 -22.83 -40.73 -8.85
N VAL A 62 -23.23 -41.99 -8.59
CA VAL A 62 -22.44 -43.18 -8.95
C VAL A 62 -22.18 -43.21 -10.45
N TYR A 63 -23.20 -43.06 -11.29
CA TYR A 63 -23.01 -43.01 -12.75
C TYR A 63 -22.15 -41.85 -13.22
N LEU A 64 -22.34 -40.66 -12.65
CA LEU A 64 -21.56 -39.50 -13.07
C LEU A 64 -20.06 -39.60 -12.71
N LEU A 65 -19.73 -40.30 -11.62
CA LEU A 65 -18.35 -40.49 -11.14
C LEU A 65 -17.73 -41.85 -11.57
N SER A 66 -18.53 -42.77 -12.11
CA SER A 66 -18.08 -44.03 -12.69
C SER A 66 -17.40 -43.81 -14.06
N PRO A 67 -16.41 -44.65 -14.40
CA PRO A 67 -15.75 -44.57 -15.69
C PRO A 67 -16.73 -44.94 -16.82
N PRO A 68 -16.58 -44.37 -18.02
CA PRO A 68 -17.38 -44.75 -19.19
C PRO A 68 -17.04 -46.19 -19.63
N GLU A 69 -18.00 -46.87 -20.27
CA GLU A 69 -17.85 -48.25 -20.77
C GLU A 69 -16.74 -48.38 -21.82
N THR A 70 -16.49 -47.31 -22.58
CA THR A 70 -15.34 -47.17 -23.50
C THR A 70 -14.45 -46.03 -23.02
N PRO A 71 -13.26 -46.31 -22.44
CA PRO A 71 -12.35 -45.27 -21.98
C PRO A 71 -11.80 -44.46 -23.16
N SER A 72 -11.86 -43.13 -23.06
CA SER A 72 -11.12 -42.24 -23.95
C SER A 72 -9.69 -42.12 -23.44
N GLU A 73 -8.69 -42.24 -24.32
CA GLU A 73 -7.27 -42.02 -23.99
C GLU A 73 -6.96 -40.56 -23.56
N THR A 74 -7.93 -39.64 -23.67
CA THR A 74 -7.74 -38.19 -23.42
C THR A 74 -8.29 -37.68 -22.08
N ASP A 75 -8.89 -38.53 -21.24
CA ASP A 75 -9.57 -38.08 -20.02
C ASP A 75 -8.67 -38.14 -18.77
N ASP A 76 -8.40 -36.99 -18.14
CA ASP A 76 -7.53 -36.86 -16.95
C ASP A 76 -8.11 -37.52 -15.68
N PHE A 77 -9.43 -37.67 -15.58
CA PHE A 77 -10.11 -38.41 -14.49
C PHE A 77 -11.23 -39.26 -15.07
N PRO A 78 -11.17 -40.61 -14.98
CA PRO A 78 -12.07 -41.51 -15.70
C PRO A 78 -13.48 -41.50 -15.08
N CYS A 79 -14.31 -40.58 -15.53
CA CYS A 79 -15.70 -40.41 -15.12
C CYS A 79 -16.57 -40.00 -16.32
N HIS A 80 -17.87 -39.75 -16.10
CA HIS A 80 -18.76 -39.34 -17.19
C HIS A 80 -18.23 -38.09 -17.92
N ALA A 81 -18.32 -38.05 -19.26
CA ALA A 81 -17.76 -36.99 -20.11
C ALA A 81 -18.15 -35.55 -19.73
N ALA A 82 -19.30 -35.38 -19.04
CA ALA A 82 -19.72 -34.09 -18.50
C ALA A 82 -18.82 -33.55 -17.38
N LEU A 83 -18.13 -34.43 -16.65
CA LEU A 83 -17.27 -34.13 -15.50
C LEU A 83 -15.79 -34.48 -15.73
N ALA A 84 -15.47 -35.22 -16.80
CA ALA A 84 -14.11 -35.69 -17.12
C ALA A 84 -13.05 -34.59 -17.29
N PRO A 85 -13.31 -33.43 -17.95
CA PRO A 85 -12.26 -32.44 -18.20
C PRO A 85 -11.55 -31.95 -16.92
N ALA A 86 -10.23 -31.73 -16.95
CA ALA A 86 -9.46 -31.23 -15.79
C ALA A 86 -10.05 -29.97 -15.14
N ARG A 87 -10.55 -29.03 -15.96
CA ARG A 87 -11.22 -27.79 -15.51
C ARG A 87 -12.53 -27.97 -14.74
N SER A 88 -12.99 -29.21 -14.58
CA SER A 88 -14.23 -29.59 -13.89
C SER A 88 -13.97 -30.19 -12.49
N TRP A 89 -12.76 -30.03 -11.95
CA TRP A 89 -12.39 -30.55 -10.64
C TRP A 89 -13.31 -30.05 -9.52
N GLU A 90 -13.74 -28.77 -9.58
CA GLU A 90 -14.62 -28.19 -8.56
C GLU A 90 -15.98 -28.88 -8.53
N ILE A 91 -16.52 -29.26 -9.70
CA ILE A 91 -17.81 -29.94 -9.73
C ILE A 91 -17.67 -31.39 -9.25
N ARG A 92 -16.57 -32.09 -9.59
CA ARG A 92 -16.29 -33.42 -9.04
C ARG A 92 -16.16 -33.38 -7.52
N ALA A 93 -15.49 -32.37 -6.98
CA ALA A 93 -15.38 -32.16 -5.53
C ALA A 93 -16.77 -31.94 -4.90
N VAL A 94 -17.60 -31.08 -5.50
CA VAL A 94 -18.99 -30.88 -5.06
C VAL A 94 -19.78 -32.19 -5.10
N CYS A 95 -19.61 -33.02 -6.14
CA CYS A 95 -20.23 -34.35 -6.22
C CYS A 95 -19.77 -35.26 -5.07
N PHE A 96 -18.47 -35.37 -4.78
CA PHE A 96 -17.98 -36.17 -3.64
C PHE A 96 -18.50 -35.68 -2.30
N LEU A 97 -18.63 -34.37 -2.13
CA LEU A 97 -19.17 -33.78 -0.91
C LEU A 97 -20.68 -34.07 -0.76
N TRP A 98 -21.45 -34.00 -1.85
CA TRP A 98 -22.85 -34.40 -1.89
C TRP A 98 -23.01 -35.92 -1.67
N PHE A 99 -22.17 -36.72 -2.30
CA PHE A 99 -22.11 -38.16 -2.15
C PHE A 99 -21.86 -38.55 -0.68
N SER A 100 -20.96 -37.82 -0.01
CA SER A 100 -20.73 -38.01 1.41
C SER A 100 -21.97 -37.74 2.26
N LEU A 101 -22.84 -36.78 1.90
CA LEU A 101 -24.10 -36.52 2.61
C LEU A 101 -25.04 -37.70 2.47
N LEU A 102 -25.25 -38.19 1.24
CA LEU A 102 -26.19 -39.29 0.99
C LEU A 102 -25.81 -40.54 1.81
N LEU A 103 -24.52 -40.83 1.97
CA LEU A 103 -24.04 -41.95 2.79
C LEU A 103 -24.38 -41.83 4.29
N THR A 104 -24.83 -40.65 4.78
CA THR A 104 -25.31 -40.48 6.16
C THR A 104 -26.79 -40.78 6.35
N VAL A 105 -27.56 -40.94 5.27
CA VAL A 105 -29.00 -41.20 5.33
C VAL A 105 -29.24 -42.67 5.75
N PRO A 106 -30.19 -42.95 6.66
CA PRO A 106 -30.46 -44.29 7.17
C PRO A 106 -31.31 -45.10 6.17
N PHE A 107 -30.68 -45.65 5.14
CA PHE A 107 -31.25 -46.63 4.22
C PHE A 107 -30.28 -47.80 4.05
N THR A 108 -30.71 -48.94 3.51
CA THR A 108 -29.79 -50.06 3.22
C THR A 108 -29.23 -49.93 1.80
N LEU A 109 -27.90 -50.00 1.63
CA LEU A 109 -27.22 -49.86 0.34
C LEU A 109 -27.68 -50.92 -0.68
N SER A 110 -28.00 -52.14 -0.21
CA SER A 110 -28.47 -53.24 -1.06
C SER A 110 -29.81 -52.97 -1.76
N ALA A 111 -30.58 -51.96 -1.33
CA ALA A 111 -31.80 -51.54 -2.02
C ALA A 111 -31.56 -51.01 -3.44
N PHE A 112 -30.31 -50.73 -3.81
CA PHE A 112 -29.90 -50.23 -5.12
C PHE A 112 -29.09 -51.23 -5.94
N ASP A 113 -28.93 -52.48 -5.47
CA ASP A 113 -28.17 -53.51 -6.17
C ASP A 113 -29.03 -54.13 -7.29
N GLU A 114 -28.63 -53.94 -8.55
CA GLU A 114 -29.38 -54.43 -9.72
C GLU A 114 -29.10 -55.94 -10.03
N SER A 115 -28.10 -56.57 -9.39
CA SER A 115 -27.73 -57.99 -9.61
C SER A 115 -26.89 -58.59 -8.47
N SER A 116 -26.86 -59.92 -8.35
CA SER A 116 -26.13 -60.66 -7.30
C SER A 116 -24.61 -60.74 -7.45
N THR A 117 -24.02 -60.20 -8.52
CA THR A 117 -22.57 -60.15 -8.72
C THR A 117 -21.90 -59.07 -7.84
N SER A 118 -20.75 -59.41 -7.22
CA SER A 118 -20.03 -58.55 -6.27
C SER A 118 -19.67 -57.17 -6.82
N ASP A 119 -19.34 -57.09 -8.10
CA ASP A 119 -18.83 -55.87 -8.76
C ASP A 119 -19.94 -54.87 -9.11
N LYS A 120 -21.19 -55.33 -9.10
CA LYS A 120 -22.37 -54.50 -9.36
C LYS A 120 -23.07 -54.02 -8.08
N ARG A 121 -22.54 -54.39 -6.90
CA ARG A 121 -23.01 -53.85 -5.63
C ARG A 121 -22.66 -52.38 -5.53
N ILE A 122 -23.60 -51.56 -5.05
CA ILE A 122 -23.38 -50.12 -4.93
C ILE A 122 -22.22 -49.80 -3.98
N THR A 123 -22.03 -50.61 -2.94
CA THR A 123 -20.89 -50.51 -2.00
C THR A 123 -19.55 -50.63 -2.74
N SER A 124 -19.40 -51.65 -3.59
CA SER A 124 -18.19 -51.88 -4.40
C SER A 124 -17.93 -50.73 -5.37
N GLN A 125 -19.00 -50.22 -6.01
CA GLN A 125 -18.91 -49.09 -6.95
C GLN A 125 -18.49 -47.80 -6.24
N VAL A 126 -19.10 -47.47 -5.10
CA VAL A 126 -18.74 -46.30 -4.29
C VAL A 126 -17.28 -46.41 -3.84
N LEU A 127 -16.86 -47.59 -3.39
CA LEU A 127 -15.48 -47.85 -2.96
C LEU A 127 -14.49 -47.64 -4.10
N ALA A 128 -14.76 -48.18 -5.29
CA ALA A 128 -13.92 -48.02 -6.48
C ALA A 128 -13.84 -46.57 -6.97
N ILE A 129 -14.95 -45.81 -6.92
CA ILE A 129 -14.97 -44.38 -7.24
C ILE A 129 -14.11 -43.60 -6.24
N GLY A 130 -14.27 -43.85 -4.94
CA GLY A 130 -13.52 -43.16 -3.90
C GLY A 130 -12.02 -43.46 -3.98
N LYS A 131 -11.63 -44.74 -4.12
CA LYS A 131 -10.23 -45.17 -4.23
C LYS A 131 -9.47 -44.41 -5.32
N ARG A 132 -10.07 -44.24 -6.50
CA ARG A 132 -9.47 -43.51 -7.62
C ARG A 132 -9.26 -42.02 -7.36
N ALA A 133 -10.08 -41.40 -6.50
CA ALA A 133 -9.96 -39.98 -6.18
C ALA A 133 -8.91 -39.67 -5.11
N LEU A 134 -8.44 -40.65 -4.35
CA LEU A 134 -7.50 -40.44 -3.24
C LEU A 134 -6.11 -39.96 -3.69
N ASP A 135 -5.69 -40.29 -4.92
CA ASP A 135 -4.41 -39.81 -5.48
C ASP A 135 -4.50 -38.38 -6.07
N VAL A 136 -5.71 -37.82 -6.23
CA VAL A 136 -5.91 -36.53 -6.90
C VAL A 136 -5.55 -35.37 -5.95
N PRO A 137 -4.58 -34.49 -6.27
CA PRO A 137 -4.09 -33.43 -5.39
C PRO A 137 -5.02 -32.20 -5.34
N SER A 138 -6.27 -32.42 -4.96
CA SER A 138 -7.33 -31.41 -4.95
C SER A 138 -8.41 -31.70 -3.91
N LYS A 139 -9.46 -30.88 -3.86
CA LYS A 139 -10.58 -31.11 -2.93
C LYS A 139 -11.40 -32.34 -3.28
N GLU A 140 -11.30 -32.89 -4.51
CA GLU A 140 -11.86 -34.20 -4.83
C GLU A 140 -11.35 -35.27 -3.88
N GLY A 141 -10.03 -35.39 -3.71
CA GLY A 141 -9.44 -36.42 -2.85
C GLY A 141 -9.84 -36.25 -1.38
N GLU A 142 -9.83 -35.02 -0.86
CA GLU A 142 -10.26 -34.75 0.52
C GLU A 142 -11.74 -35.13 0.74
N TYR A 143 -12.62 -34.80 -0.21
CA TYR A 143 -14.04 -35.10 -0.09
C TYR A 143 -14.36 -36.58 -0.38
N ALA A 144 -13.59 -37.23 -1.24
CA ALA A 144 -13.64 -38.67 -1.44
C ALA A 144 -13.25 -39.42 -0.16
N ALA A 145 -12.18 -39.00 0.52
CA ALA A 145 -11.80 -39.54 1.82
C ALA A 145 -12.92 -39.44 2.87
N ILE A 146 -13.66 -38.32 2.88
CA ILE A 146 -14.83 -38.15 3.76
C ILE A 146 -16.00 -39.05 3.37
N ALA A 147 -16.26 -39.24 2.07
CA ALA A 147 -17.29 -40.15 1.58
C ALA A 147 -16.95 -41.60 1.95
N LEU A 148 -15.70 -42.02 1.73
CA LEU A 148 -15.20 -43.33 2.11
C LEU A 148 -15.25 -43.57 3.63
N ALA A 149 -14.83 -42.60 4.44
CA ALA A 149 -14.95 -42.69 5.90
C ALA A 149 -16.40 -42.96 6.35
N ARG A 150 -17.39 -42.36 5.66
CA ARG A 150 -18.80 -42.58 5.94
C ARG A 150 -19.27 -43.93 5.45
N LEU A 151 -18.89 -44.34 4.23
CA LEU A 151 -19.23 -45.67 3.70
C LEU A 151 -18.74 -46.78 4.65
N LEU A 152 -17.45 -46.74 5.01
CA LEU A 152 -16.79 -47.73 5.84
C LEU A 152 -17.22 -47.69 7.31
N ALA A 153 -17.96 -46.66 7.72
CA ALA A 153 -18.55 -46.57 9.05
C ALA A 153 -20.01 -47.03 9.12
N ARG A 154 -20.66 -47.30 7.98
CA ARG A 154 -22.04 -47.77 7.96
C ARG A 154 -22.12 -49.22 8.40
N SER A 155 -23.22 -49.61 9.04
CA SER A 155 -23.46 -50.99 9.46
C SER A 155 -23.43 -51.99 8.29
N ASP A 156 -23.86 -51.57 7.09
CA ASP A 156 -23.88 -52.35 5.86
C ASP A 156 -22.66 -52.13 4.93
N GLY A 157 -21.66 -51.36 5.39
CA GLY A 157 -20.42 -51.07 4.64
C GLY A 157 -19.13 -51.34 5.42
N VAL A 158 -19.19 -51.44 6.75
CA VAL A 158 -18.02 -51.66 7.62
C VAL A 158 -17.30 -52.99 7.35
N GLY A 159 -18.01 -53.99 6.83
CA GLY A 159 -17.40 -55.27 6.42
C GLY A 159 -16.33 -55.13 5.33
N GLU A 160 -16.32 -54.04 4.56
CA GLU A 160 -15.31 -53.77 3.53
C GLU A 160 -14.04 -53.08 4.08
N LEU A 161 -14.00 -52.75 5.39
CA LEU A 161 -12.91 -51.99 5.99
C LEU A 161 -11.57 -52.73 5.94
N ASP A 162 -11.53 -54.01 6.29
CA ASP A 162 -10.30 -54.81 6.28
C ASP A 162 -9.70 -54.88 4.85
N GLY A 163 -10.54 -55.16 3.86
CA GLY A 163 -10.13 -55.19 2.46
C GLY A 163 -9.68 -53.82 1.95
N PHE A 164 -10.32 -52.74 2.41
CA PHE A 164 -9.88 -51.38 2.11
C PHE A 164 -8.50 -51.07 2.72
N LEU A 165 -8.27 -51.41 3.98
CA LEU A 165 -6.99 -51.18 4.67
C LEU A 165 -5.86 -52.01 4.05
N ALA A 166 -6.10 -53.27 3.67
CA ALA A 166 -5.15 -54.09 2.94
C ALA A 166 -4.73 -53.42 1.62
N TRP A 167 -5.71 -52.93 0.84
CA TRP A 167 -5.44 -52.18 -0.38
C TRP A 167 -4.64 -50.89 -0.14
N VAL A 168 -4.94 -50.12 0.92
CA VAL A 168 -4.17 -48.91 1.27
C VAL A 168 -2.72 -49.26 1.56
N ARG A 169 -2.47 -50.35 2.31
CA ARG A 169 -1.12 -50.83 2.61
C ARG A 169 -0.36 -51.18 1.34
N GLU A 170 -0.96 -51.97 0.46
CA GLU A 170 -0.34 -52.33 -0.83
C GLU A 170 0.00 -51.10 -1.67
N ARG A 171 -0.92 -50.12 -1.75
CA ARG A 171 -0.70 -48.88 -2.50
C ARG A 171 0.44 -48.03 -1.94
N LEU A 172 0.54 -47.90 -0.62
CA LEU A 172 1.62 -47.16 0.05
C LEU A 172 2.98 -47.84 -0.09
N VAL A 173 3.02 -49.18 0.00
CA VAL A 173 4.24 -49.96 -0.23
C VAL A 173 4.71 -49.79 -1.68
N ALA A 174 3.78 -49.78 -2.64
CA ALA A 174 4.11 -49.61 -4.06
C ALA A 174 4.60 -48.20 -4.42
N GLY A 175 4.06 -47.14 -3.79
CA GLY A 175 4.44 -45.75 -4.11
C GLY A 175 5.64 -45.20 -3.32
N GLY A 176 6.08 -45.90 -2.27
CA GLY A 176 7.21 -45.50 -1.44
C GLY A 176 6.89 -44.36 -0.47
N THR A 177 7.78 -44.13 0.49
CA THR A 177 7.51 -43.24 1.63
C THR A 177 7.61 -41.74 1.30
N GLU A 178 8.42 -41.36 0.30
CA GLU A 178 8.61 -39.95 -0.10
C GLU A 178 7.63 -39.48 -1.19
N GLY A 179 7.11 -40.37 -2.04
CA GLY A 179 6.28 -40.02 -3.21
C GLY A 179 4.78 -39.84 -2.93
N ASP A 180 4.26 -40.43 -1.85
CA ASP A 180 2.81 -40.58 -1.60
C ASP A 180 2.21 -39.53 -0.64
N ALA A 181 2.79 -38.34 -0.53
CA ALA A 181 2.35 -37.33 0.44
C ALA A 181 0.87 -36.91 0.27
N VAL A 182 0.38 -36.82 -0.97
CA VAL A 182 -1.02 -36.47 -1.28
C VAL A 182 -1.97 -37.58 -0.83
N PHE A 183 -1.69 -38.81 -1.27
CA PHE A 183 -2.48 -39.99 -0.91
C PHE A 183 -2.52 -40.19 0.61
N THR A 184 -1.35 -40.14 1.25
CA THR A 184 -1.21 -40.22 2.72
C THR A 184 -2.04 -39.15 3.43
N THR A 185 -2.02 -37.90 2.94
CA THR A 185 -2.84 -36.82 3.50
C THR A 185 -4.33 -37.11 3.43
N HIS A 186 -4.82 -37.69 2.32
CA HIS A 186 -6.23 -38.07 2.18
C HIS A 186 -6.61 -39.27 3.04
N ILE A 187 -5.74 -40.27 3.19
CA ILE A 187 -5.94 -41.37 4.15
C ILE A 187 -5.99 -40.83 5.59
N LEU A 188 -5.09 -39.92 5.98
CA LEU A 188 -5.15 -39.27 7.30
C LEU A 188 -6.44 -38.45 7.47
N ALA A 189 -6.96 -37.82 6.42
CA ALA A 189 -8.25 -37.13 6.46
C ALA A 189 -9.43 -38.09 6.70
N LEU A 190 -9.37 -39.30 6.14
CA LEU A 190 -10.31 -40.40 6.39
C LEU A 190 -10.19 -40.85 7.86
N PHE A 191 -8.97 -41.10 8.34
CA PHE A 191 -8.68 -41.49 9.73
C PHE A 191 -9.04 -40.42 10.75
N ALA A 192 -9.07 -39.14 10.37
CA ALA A 192 -9.54 -38.06 11.22
C ALA A 192 -11.08 -38.02 11.39
N LEU A 193 -11.85 -38.78 10.62
CA LEU A 193 -13.31 -38.83 10.68
C LEU A 193 -13.83 -40.20 11.13
N LEU A 194 -13.28 -41.27 10.55
CA LEU A 194 -13.72 -42.65 10.74
C LEU A 194 -13.90 -43.07 12.22
N PRO A 195 -12.95 -42.79 13.15
CA PRO A 195 -13.06 -43.19 14.56
C PRO A 195 -14.36 -42.80 15.25
N SER A 196 -14.89 -41.61 14.93
CA SER A 196 -16.12 -41.09 15.55
C SER A 196 -17.41 -41.64 14.95
N LEU A 197 -17.33 -42.41 13.86
CA LEU A 197 -18.48 -42.91 13.11
C LEU A 197 -18.64 -44.44 13.24
N LEU A 198 -17.64 -45.17 13.72
CA LEU A 198 -17.64 -46.64 13.74
C LEU A 198 -18.78 -47.20 14.60
N PRO A 199 -19.50 -48.23 14.10
CA PRO A 199 -20.65 -48.81 14.81
C PRO A 199 -20.22 -49.68 16.00
N THR A 200 -19.08 -50.38 15.91
CA THR A 200 -18.48 -51.19 16.98
C THR A 200 -17.06 -50.69 17.29
N PRO A 201 -16.95 -49.58 18.05
CA PRO A 201 -15.67 -48.89 18.23
C PRO A 201 -14.65 -49.69 19.07
N LYS A 202 -15.10 -50.54 20.00
CA LYS A 202 -14.21 -51.41 20.80
C LYS A 202 -13.38 -52.38 19.93
N THR A 203 -13.92 -52.84 18.81
CA THR A 203 -13.25 -53.77 17.89
C THR A 203 -12.40 -53.03 16.87
N HIS A 204 -12.98 -51.99 16.26
CA HIS A 204 -12.37 -51.34 15.10
C HIS A 204 -11.35 -50.25 15.46
N LEU A 205 -11.44 -49.59 16.62
CA LEU A 205 -10.45 -48.58 16.99
C LEU A 205 -9.03 -49.16 17.19
N PRO A 206 -8.82 -50.26 17.95
CA PRO A 206 -7.49 -50.87 18.07
C PRO A 206 -6.92 -51.33 16.71
N MET A 207 -7.77 -51.86 15.83
CA MET A 207 -7.39 -52.23 14.46
C MET A 207 -6.88 -51.00 13.67
N LEU A 208 -7.58 -49.87 13.72
CA LEU A 208 -7.15 -48.64 13.06
C LEU A 208 -5.86 -48.07 13.64
N TRP A 209 -5.64 -48.17 14.97
CA TRP A 209 -4.42 -47.69 15.60
C TRP A 209 -3.20 -48.51 15.17
N ARG A 210 -3.31 -49.84 15.23
CA ARG A 210 -2.27 -50.76 14.73
C ARG A 210 -1.95 -50.49 13.26
N PHE A 211 -2.96 -50.24 12.44
CA PHE A 211 -2.75 -49.87 11.05
C PHE A 211 -2.02 -48.53 10.90
N TYR A 212 -2.40 -47.53 11.70
CA TYR A 212 -1.73 -46.23 11.72
C TYR A 212 -0.25 -46.40 12.07
N GLU A 213 0.08 -47.09 13.17
CA GLU A 213 1.46 -47.31 13.61
C GLU A 213 2.28 -48.08 12.58
N SER A 214 1.75 -49.20 12.08
CA SER A 214 2.51 -50.10 11.20
C SER A 214 2.63 -49.58 9.77
N THR A 215 1.69 -48.75 9.31
CA THR A 215 1.53 -48.43 7.88
C THR A 215 1.57 -46.92 7.59
N LEU A 216 0.95 -46.08 8.43
CA LEU A 216 0.87 -44.63 8.15
C LEU A 216 2.01 -43.84 8.80
N SER A 217 2.40 -44.18 10.04
CA SER A 217 3.48 -43.51 10.78
C SER A 217 4.78 -43.39 9.98
N PRO A 218 5.25 -44.43 9.26
CA PRO A 218 6.47 -44.34 8.44
C PRO A 218 6.42 -43.30 7.31
N HIS A 219 5.22 -42.93 6.84
CA HIS A 219 5.02 -41.94 5.77
C HIS A 219 4.90 -40.49 6.29
N VAL A 220 4.82 -40.30 7.61
CA VAL A 220 4.69 -38.98 8.23
C VAL A 220 6.04 -38.42 8.71
N GLY A 221 7.03 -39.28 8.96
CA GLY A 221 8.39 -38.90 9.37
C GLY A 221 9.35 -38.55 8.22
N THR A 222 8.88 -38.53 6.96
CA THR A 222 9.72 -38.32 5.77
C THR A 222 10.12 -36.85 5.56
N ALA A 223 11.11 -36.61 4.69
CA ALA A 223 11.51 -35.25 4.34
C ALA A 223 10.37 -34.50 3.63
N THR A 224 9.66 -35.19 2.74
CA THR A 224 8.47 -34.64 2.06
C THR A 224 7.35 -34.30 3.06
N ALA A 225 7.07 -35.18 4.03
CA ALA A 225 6.07 -34.90 5.07
C ALA A 225 6.47 -33.72 5.97
N SER A 226 7.76 -33.58 6.31
CA SER A 226 8.30 -32.48 7.10
C SER A 226 8.16 -31.10 6.41
N SER A 227 8.09 -31.08 5.07
CA SER A 227 7.82 -29.85 4.31
C SER A 227 6.31 -29.59 4.09
N ASN A 228 5.46 -30.61 4.18
CA ASN A 228 4.02 -30.49 3.91
C ASN A 228 3.17 -30.22 5.18
N GLY A 229 2.83 -28.96 5.41
CA GLY A 229 2.01 -28.56 6.57
C GLY A 229 0.60 -29.15 6.62
N LEU A 230 0.00 -29.47 5.47
CA LEU A 230 -1.34 -30.11 5.44
C LEU A 230 -1.27 -31.56 5.90
N LEU A 231 -0.23 -32.30 5.50
CA LEU A 231 0.01 -33.67 5.95
C LEU A 231 0.22 -33.71 7.46
N ARG A 232 1.14 -32.89 8.00
CA ARG A 232 1.40 -32.83 9.46
C ARG A 232 0.15 -32.45 10.25
N LYS A 233 -0.63 -31.47 9.75
CA LYS A 233 -1.93 -31.12 10.33
C LYS A 233 -2.89 -32.31 10.36
N MET A 234 -3.04 -33.02 9.24
CA MET A 234 -3.94 -34.17 9.17
C MET A 234 -3.46 -35.31 10.05
N ASN A 235 -2.15 -35.48 10.23
CA ASN A 235 -1.58 -36.44 11.16
C ASN A 235 -1.99 -36.15 12.61
N VAL A 236 -1.67 -34.95 13.10
CA VAL A 236 -2.08 -34.47 14.44
C VAL A 236 -3.59 -34.64 14.63
N LYS A 237 -4.36 -34.31 13.59
CA LYS A 237 -5.82 -34.40 13.62
C LYS A 237 -6.33 -35.85 13.67
N ALA A 238 -5.69 -36.77 12.94
CA ALA A 238 -6.07 -38.18 12.90
C ALA A 238 -5.80 -38.84 14.25
N ARG A 239 -4.57 -38.72 14.77
CA ARG A 239 -4.18 -39.23 16.09
C ARG A 239 -5.06 -38.68 17.20
N GLY A 240 -5.21 -37.36 17.29
CA GLY A 240 -6.06 -36.73 18.31
C GLY A 240 -7.54 -37.12 18.21
N ARG A 241 -8.08 -37.40 17.01
CA ARG A 241 -9.46 -37.88 16.85
C ARG A 241 -9.62 -39.34 17.27
N TRP A 242 -8.62 -40.16 16.96
CA TRP A 242 -8.58 -41.54 17.39
C TRP A 242 -8.55 -41.63 18.91
N TRP A 243 -7.61 -40.92 19.57
CA TRP A 243 -7.47 -40.90 21.02
C TRP A 243 -8.71 -40.38 21.73
N VAL A 244 -9.33 -39.30 21.21
CA VAL A 244 -10.62 -38.84 21.73
C VAL A 244 -11.68 -39.93 21.61
N ALA A 245 -11.79 -40.64 20.47
CA ALA A 245 -12.75 -41.71 20.30
C ALA A 245 -12.49 -42.89 21.24
N TRP A 246 -11.22 -43.30 21.39
CA TRP A 246 -10.78 -44.37 22.27
C TRP A 246 -11.10 -44.08 23.74
N LEU A 247 -10.73 -42.88 24.22
CA LEU A 247 -11.06 -42.44 25.57
C LEU A 247 -12.57 -42.38 25.83
N ASN A 248 -13.40 -41.95 24.87
CA ASN A 248 -14.87 -41.99 25.07
C ASN A 248 -15.42 -43.43 25.19
N VAL A 249 -14.69 -44.43 24.67
CA VAL A 249 -15.10 -45.84 24.69
C VAL A 249 -14.61 -46.53 25.96
N THR A 250 -13.37 -46.26 26.38
CA THR A 250 -12.77 -46.83 27.60
C THR A 250 -13.35 -46.18 28.86
N MET A 251 -13.60 -44.87 28.84
CA MET A 251 -14.10 -44.10 30.00
C MET A 251 -15.63 -44.13 30.18
N GLY A 252 -16.37 -44.81 29.31
CA GLY A 252 -17.80 -45.10 29.47
C GLY A 252 -18.70 -43.89 29.82
N GLU A 253 -19.52 -44.05 30.87
CA GLU A 253 -20.44 -43.02 31.39
C GLU A 253 -19.72 -41.97 32.25
N ALA A 254 -18.65 -42.32 32.96
CA ALA A 254 -17.84 -41.43 33.79
C ALA A 254 -17.29 -40.24 32.96
N GLY A 255 -16.72 -40.50 31.78
CA GLY A 255 -16.25 -39.45 30.86
C GLY A 255 -17.37 -38.56 30.28
N ARG A 256 -18.61 -39.08 30.17
CA ARG A 256 -19.78 -38.28 29.72
C ARG A 256 -20.37 -37.44 30.85
N MET A 257 -20.34 -37.96 32.09
CA MET A 257 -20.75 -37.23 33.28
C MET A 257 -19.81 -36.04 33.55
N ARG A 258 -18.48 -36.24 33.43
CA ARG A 258 -17.46 -35.17 33.55
C ARG A 258 -17.68 -34.00 32.59
N ARG A 259 -18.11 -34.28 31.35
CA ARG A 259 -18.50 -33.21 30.39
C ARG A 259 -19.76 -32.46 30.78
N ARG A 260 -20.70 -33.11 31.49
CA ARG A 260 -21.94 -32.47 31.97
C ARG A 260 -21.67 -31.63 33.21
N THR A 261 -20.78 -32.03 34.11
CA THR A 261 -20.42 -31.25 35.31
C THR A 261 -19.53 -30.05 34.95
N ARG A 262 -18.51 -30.22 34.09
CA ARG A 262 -17.61 -29.12 33.66
C ARG A 262 -18.25 -28.13 32.67
N GLY A 263 -19.26 -28.56 31.90
CA GLY A 263 -19.91 -27.76 30.85
C GLY A 263 -21.06 -26.83 31.31
N VAL A 264 -21.38 -26.78 32.61
CA VAL A 264 -22.52 -26.00 33.15
C VAL A 264 -22.13 -24.58 33.60
N SER A 265 -20.86 -24.22 33.60
CA SER A 265 -20.37 -22.88 33.97
C SER A 265 -20.42 -21.86 32.83
N GLY A 266 -21.60 -21.69 32.22
CA GLY A 266 -21.92 -20.53 31.39
C GLY A 266 -23.21 -19.90 31.90
N PRO A 267 -23.25 -18.62 32.30
CA PRO A 267 -24.50 -17.99 32.68
C PRO A 267 -25.39 -17.91 31.43
N ARG A 268 -26.39 -18.81 31.36
CA ARG A 268 -27.59 -18.54 30.58
C ARG A 268 -28.31 -17.42 31.32
N GLY A 269 -28.39 -16.26 30.67
CA GLY A 269 -29.15 -15.14 31.20
C GLY A 269 -30.60 -15.55 31.48
N THR A 270 -31.16 -14.89 32.50
CA THR A 270 -32.55 -14.88 33.00
C THR A 270 -32.90 -15.95 34.04
N GLY A 271 -33.18 -15.48 35.27
CA GLY A 271 -33.89 -16.26 36.30
C GLY A 271 -33.33 -16.12 37.72
N THR A 272 -33.83 -15.12 38.44
CA THR A 272 -34.02 -15.00 39.91
C THR A 272 -33.45 -16.09 40.83
N GLY A 273 -32.74 -15.64 41.87
CA GLY A 273 -32.17 -16.47 42.92
C GLY A 273 -33.20 -17.20 43.78
N VAL A 274 -32.90 -18.48 44.05
CA VAL A 274 -33.12 -19.28 45.28
C VAL A 274 -32.45 -20.65 44.97
N LEU A 275 -31.13 -20.83 45.18
CA LEU A 275 -30.47 -22.15 44.97
C LEU A 275 -29.19 -22.37 45.80
N GLN A 276 -28.92 -21.58 46.85
CA GLN A 276 -27.61 -21.65 47.54
C GLN A 276 -27.46 -22.83 48.51
N SER A 277 -28.56 -23.52 48.89
CA SER A 277 -28.53 -24.68 49.81
C SER A 277 -28.48 -26.04 49.11
N LEU A 278 -28.83 -26.14 47.82
CA LEU A 278 -28.81 -27.40 47.04
C LEU A 278 -27.47 -27.66 46.32
N ASP A 279 -26.63 -26.63 46.17
CA ASP A 279 -25.31 -26.73 45.51
C ASP A 279 -24.21 -27.30 46.43
N TYR A 280 -24.38 -27.25 47.75
CA TYR A 280 -23.37 -27.72 48.71
C TYR A 280 -23.38 -29.25 48.87
N GLU A 281 -24.56 -29.85 49.07
CA GLU A 281 -24.72 -31.32 49.14
C GLU A 281 -24.37 -32.00 47.81
N LYS A 282 -24.63 -31.32 46.68
CA LYS A 282 -24.31 -31.83 45.35
C LYS A 282 -22.80 -31.81 45.06
N ARG A 283 -22.09 -30.80 45.56
CA ARG A 283 -20.62 -30.71 45.47
C ARG A 283 -19.92 -31.75 46.33
N GLU A 284 -20.37 -32.02 47.56
CA GLU A 284 -19.72 -33.04 48.40
C GLU A 284 -19.85 -34.44 47.80
N VAL A 285 -21.00 -34.78 47.23
CA VAL A 285 -21.22 -36.06 46.52
C VAL A 285 -20.42 -36.13 45.21
N GLU A 286 -20.38 -35.04 44.42
CA GLU A 286 -19.53 -34.97 43.22
C GLU A 286 -18.04 -35.08 43.55
N THR A 287 -17.58 -34.48 44.66
CA THR A 287 -16.18 -34.52 45.09
C THR A 287 -15.77 -35.90 45.61
N GLN A 288 -16.67 -36.62 46.30
CA GLN A 288 -16.41 -38.00 46.75
C GLN A 288 -16.35 -38.98 45.56
N ILE A 289 -17.24 -38.86 44.59
CA ILE A 289 -17.22 -39.67 43.36
C ILE A 289 -15.97 -39.37 42.53
N GLU A 290 -15.57 -38.10 42.42
CA GLU A 290 -14.33 -37.70 41.74
C GLU A 290 -13.08 -38.29 42.42
N GLN A 291 -13.03 -38.34 43.76
CA GLN A 291 -11.91 -38.91 44.51
C GLN A 291 -11.81 -40.44 44.42
N GLU A 292 -12.95 -41.15 44.42
CA GLU A 292 -12.99 -42.61 44.23
C GLU A 292 -12.60 -42.99 42.80
N GLU A 293 -13.07 -42.26 41.78
CA GLU A 293 -12.71 -42.51 40.37
C GLU A 293 -11.26 -42.10 40.02
N GLU A 294 -10.67 -41.12 40.71
CA GLU A 294 -9.26 -40.76 40.53
C GLU A 294 -8.30 -41.85 41.02
N GLN A 295 -8.69 -42.63 42.03
CA GLN A 295 -7.87 -43.72 42.56
C GLN A 295 -7.88 -44.99 41.67
N GLU A 296 -8.89 -45.15 40.81
CA GLU A 296 -9.04 -46.31 39.93
C GLU A 296 -8.64 -46.05 38.46
N PHE A 297 -8.19 -44.83 38.13
CA PHE A 297 -7.82 -44.48 36.76
C PHE A 297 -6.39 -44.90 36.42
N GLU A 298 -6.25 -45.91 35.57
CA GLU A 298 -5.00 -46.27 34.90
C GLU A 298 -4.99 -45.71 33.45
N PRO A 299 -4.03 -44.83 33.09
CA PRO A 299 -3.97 -44.26 31.74
C PRO A 299 -3.70 -45.36 30.70
N PRO A 300 -4.40 -45.37 29.55
CA PRO A 300 -4.10 -46.33 28.49
C PRO A 300 -2.65 -46.20 27.99
N GLU A 301 -2.02 -47.33 27.71
CA GLU A 301 -0.67 -47.40 27.15
C GLU A 301 -0.51 -46.50 25.90
N GLY A 302 0.54 -45.68 25.87
CA GLY A 302 0.83 -44.74 24.77
C GLY A 302 0.12 -43.39 24.84
N LEU A 303 -0.77 -43.15 25.83
CA LEU A 303 -1.44 -41.86 25.98
C LEU A 303 -0.47 -40.72 26.30
N GLU A 304 0.49 -40.95 27.19
CA GLU A 304 1.50 -39.95 27.59
C GLU A 304 2.36 -39.53 26.39
N GLU A 305 2.84 -40.51 25.61
CA GLU A 305 3.60 -40.26 24.37
C GLU A 305 2.81 -39.41 23.36
N GLU A 306 1.50 -39.62 23.25
CA GLU A 306 0.66 -38.79 22.39
C GLU A 306 0.50 -37.37 22.96
N ILE A 307 0.33 -37.22 24.27
CA ILE A 307 0.24 -35.89 24.91
C ILE A 307 1.54 -35.11 24.66
N ASP A 308 2.71 -35.74 24.85
CA ASP A 308 4.01 -35.15 24.54
C ASP A 308 4.12 -34.77 23.06
N ALA A 309 3.75 -35.67 22.14
CA ALA A 309 3.78 -35.39 20.71
C ALA A 309 2.83 -34.24 20.30
N LEU A 310 1.70 -34.05 21.01
CA LEU A 310 0.81 -32.92 20.82
C LEU A 310 1.40 -31.62 21.38
N MET A 311 2.06 -31.68 22.55
CA MET A 311 2.77 -30.54 23.13
C MET A 311 3.93 -30.07 22.23
N ASP A 312 4.72 -30.99 21.68
CA ASP A 312 5.75 -30.69 20.68
C ASP A 312 5.18 -30.00 19.44
N SER A 313 4.02 -30.49 18.99
CA SER A 313 3.31 -29.93 17.83
C SER A 313 2.76 -28.51 18.06
N LEU A 314 2.75 -28.00 19.30
CA LEU A 314 2.47 -26.58 19.59
C LEU A 314 3.58 -25.66 19.08
N SER A 315 4.80 -26.17 18.88
CA SER A 315 5.94 -25.42 18.38
C SER A 315 6.16 -25.58 16.87
N ASP A 316 5.28 -26.30 16.15
CA ASP A 316 5.40 -26.51 14.69
C ASP A 316 5.43 -25.18 13.93
N LYS A 317 6.20 -25.09 12.84
CA LYS A 317 6.32 -23.88 12.00
C LYS A 317 4.99 -23.38 11.43
N ASP A 318 4.04 -24.27 11.12
CA ASP A 318 2.77 -23.96 10.47
C ASP A 318 1.62 -23.76 11.48
N THR A 319 0.96 -22.59 11.45
CA THR A 319 -0.18 -22.27 12.34
C THR A 319 -1.28 -23.32 12.32
N ILE A 320 -1.57 -23.91 11.16
CA ILE A 320 -2.64 -24.91 11.02
C ILE A 320 -2.37 -26.19 11.82
N VAL A 321 -1.09 -26.52 12.03
CA VAL A 321 -0.64 -27.67 12.83
C VAL A 321 -0.77 -27.32 14.30
N ARG A 322 -0.19 -26.20 14.73
CA ARG A 322 -0.27 -25.69 16.11
C ARG A 322 -1.70 -25.59 16.62
N TYR A 323 -2.61 -24.99 15.83
CA TYR A 323 -4.02 -24.89 16.22
C TYR A 323 -4.73 -26.25 16.28
N SER A 324 -4.33 -27.21 15.44
CA SER A 324 -4.86 -28.58 15.52
C SER A 324 -4.38 -29.28 16.79
N ALA A 325 -3.10 -29.14 17.14
CA ALA A 325 -2.52 -29.67 18.36
C ALA A 325 -3.20 -29.10 19.62
N ALA A 326 -3.27 -27.76 19.73
CA ALA A 326 -3.99 -27.04 20.79
C ALA A 326 -5.42 -27.56 21.01
N LYS A 327 -6.15 -27.78 19.91
CA LYS A 327 -7.52 -28.29 19.94
C LYS A 327 -7.64 -29.72 20.43
N TYR A 328 -6.70 -30.61 20.09
CA TYR A 328 -6.77 -32.00 20.53
C TYR A 328 -6.20 -32.18 21.93
N LEU A 329 -5.12 -31.49 22.28
CA LEU A 329 -4.58 -31.46 23.64
C LEU A 329 -5.66 -31.03 24.64
N SER A 330 -6.36 -29.91 24.38
CA SER A 330 -7.49 -29.46 25.22
C SER A 330 -8.67 -30.43 25.26
N ARG A 331 -8.91 -31.23 24.21
CA ARG A 331 -10.00 -32.23 24.20
C ARG A 331 -9.64 -33.51 24.93
N LEU A 332 -8.37 -33.89 24.91
CA LEU A 332 -7.87 -35.02 25.68
C LEU A 332 -7.88 -34.65 27.16
N ALA A 333 -7.34 -33.48 27.54
CA ALA A 333 -7.39 -32.99 28.91
C ALA A 333 -8.83 -32.93 29.48
N ASP A 334 -9.81 -32.50 28.67
CA ASP A 334 -11.24 -32.47 29.03
C ASP A 334 -11.86 -33.86 29.30
N LEU A 335 -11.25 -34.94 28.78
CA LEU A 335 -11.67 -36.31 29.00
C LEU A 335 -10.97 -37.00 30.17
N LEU A 336 -9.86 -36.44 30.65
CA LEU A 336 -9.03 -37.04 31.68
C LEU A 336 -9.49 -36.62 33.10
N PRO A 337 -9.07 -37.37 34.14
CA PRO A 337 -9.24 -36.97 35.54
C PRO A 337 -8.66 -35.59 35.83
N ARG A 338 -9.15 -34.98 36.92
CA ARG A 338 -8.83 -33.59 37.25
C ARG A 338 -7.34 -33.43 37.48
N SER A 339 -6.73 -34.32 38.26
CA SER A 339 -5.28 -34.38 38.50
C SER A 339 -4.45 -34.31 37.21
N LEU A 340 -4.71 -35.19 36.23
CA LEU A 340 -4.00 -35.21 34.95
C LEU A 340 -4.32 -33.99 34.08
N SER A 341 -5.57 -33.53 34.08
CA SER A 341 -5.94 -32.33 33.32
C SER A 341 -5.22 -31.08 33.83
N SER A 342 -5.07 -30.94 35.15
CA SER A 342 -4.32 -29.86 35.79
C SER A 342 -2.82 -29.95 35.45
N GLN A 343 -2.23 -31.14 35.53
CA GLN A 343 -0.82 -31.35 35.11
C GLN A 343 -0.58 -30.95 33.66
N ILE A 344 -1.51 -31.25 32.73
CA ILE A 344 -1.38 -30.82 31.32
C ILE A 344 -1.43 -29.29 31.19
N VAL A 345 -2.30 -28.62 31.95
CA VAL A 345 -2.40 -27.15 31.95
C VAL A 345 -1.12 -26.53 32.51
N GLU A 346 -0.67 -26.99 33.67
CA GLU A 346 0.59 -26.55 34.31
C GLU A 346 1.80 -26.79 33.39
N SER A 347 1.91 -27.98 32.77
CA SER A 347 2.96 -28.28 31.79
C SER A 347 2.88 -27.35 30.59
N THR A 348 1.68 -27.00 30.12
CA THR A 348 1.52 -26.06 29.01
C THR A 348 1.96 -24.65 29.40
N ILE A 349 1.69 -24.21 30.64
CA ILE A 349 2.11 -22.91 31.15
C ILE A 349 3.62 -22.85 31.32
N SER A 350 4.24 -23.88 31.91
CA SER A 350 5.68 -23.92 32.19
C SER A 350 6.53 -23.83 30.92
N LEU A 351 6.01 -24.28 29.78
CA LEU A 351 6.67 -24.20 28.48
C LEU A 351 6.97 -22.77 28.01
N PHE A 352 6.33 -21.72 28.56
CA PHE A 352 6.69 -20.32 28.28
C PHE A 352 8.09 -19.95 28.79
N GLY A 353 8.56 -20.58 29.87
CA GLY A 353 9.85 -20.28 30.52
C GLY A 353 11.10 -20.64 29.69
N GLY A 354 10.92 -21.27 28.53
CA GLY A 354 12.03 -21.75 27.70
C GLY A 354 12.58 -23.09 28.20
N THR A 355 13.80 -23.42 27.78
CA THR A 355 14.54 -24.61 28.27
C THR A 355 15.84 -24.16 28.92
N LEU A 356 16.56 -25.08 29.59
CA LEU A 356 17.90 -24.78 30.10
C LEU A 356 18.90 -24.39 28.99
N GLN A 357 18.69 -24.89 27.77
CA GLN A 357 19.56 -24.62 26.63
C GLN A 357 19.19 -23.29 25.94
N ASP A 358 17.89 -23.00 25.84
CA ASP A 358 17.36 -21.77 25.26
C ASP A 358 16.41 -21.07 26.27
N PRO A 359 16.96 -20.37 27.28
CA PRO A 359 16.17 -19.72 28.31
C PRO A 359 15.47 -18.47 27.77
N LEU A 360 14.33 -18.14 28.37
CA LEU A 360 13.65 -16.86 28.17
C LEU A 360 14.54 -15.71 28.69
N VAL A 361 14.70 -14.65 27.89
CA VAL A 361 15.42 -13.43 28.26
C VAL A 361 14.46 -12.25 28.29
N GLU A 362 14.39 -11.59 29.44
CA GLU A 362 13.55 -10.42 29.68
C GLU A 362 14.41 -9.20 30.04
N THR A 363 13.87 -8.01 29.76
CA THR A 363 14.38 -6.77 30.34
C THR A 363 14.01 -6.67 31.82
N GLU A 364 14.63 -5.74 32.56
CA GLU A 364 14.27 -5.42 33.96
C GLU A 364 12.78 -5.09 34.17
N ARG A 365 12.08 -4.68 33.10
CA ARG A 365 10.64 -4.35 33.11
C ARG A 365 9.75 -5.47 32.56
N GLY A 366 10.27 -6.70 32.45
CA GLY A 366 9.49 -7.87 32.02
C GLY A 366 9.16 -7.92 30.53
N LYS A 367 9.71 -7.02 29.70
CA LYS A 367 9.58 -7.12 28.23
C LYS A 367 10.46 -8.26 27.71
N VAL A 368 9.87 -9.15 26.93
CA VAL A 368 10.56 -10.27 26.29
C VAL A 368 11.52 -9.76 25.21
N VAL A 369 12.80 -10.13 25.33
CA VAL A 369 13.86 -9.84 24.34
C VAL A 369 14.14 -11.07 23.49
N ASP A 370 14.25 -12.23 24.14
CA ASP A 370 14.36 -13.53 23.50
C ASP A 370 13.33 -14.47 24.13
N PRO A 371 12.39 -15.03 23.37
CA PRO A 371 11.34 -15.89 23.92
C PRO A 371 11.81 -17.28 24.36
N GLY A 372 13.08 -17.63 24.15
CA GLY A 372 13.60 -18.99 24.31
C GLY A 372 13.11 -19.92 23.19
N GLY A 373 13.74 -21.09 23.06
CA GLY A 373 13.44 -22.09 22.01
C GLY A 373 13.99 -21.76 20.61
N GLY A 374 15.12 -21.06 20.54
CA GLY A 374 15.88 -20.81 19.31
C GLY A 374 15.07 -20.15 18.18
N SER A 375 15.12 -20.73 16.97
CA SER A 375 14.41 -20.19 15.80
C SER A 375 12.88 -20.30 15.91
N ASN A 376 12.36 -21.17 16.78
CA ASN A 376 10.93 -21.52 16.89
C ASN A 376 10.20 -20.88 18.09
N GLY A 377 10.87 -20.04 18.89
CA GLY A 377 10.27 -19.44 20.09
C GLY A 377 8.94 -18.71 19.85
N GLU A 378 8.82 -17.97 18.75
CA GLU A 378 7.55 -17.32 18.34
C GLU A 378 6.43 -18.33 18.08
N ALA A 379 6.74 -19.40 17.35
CA ALA A 379 5.79 -20.46 17.02
C ALA A 379 5.29 -21.14 18.29
N LYS A 380 6.20 -21.42 19.23
CA LYS A 380 5.90 -22.00 20.54
C LYS A 380 4.93 -21.12 21.33
N TRP A 381 5.29 -19.85 21.60
CA TRP A 381 4.44 -18.92 22.36
C TRP A 381 3.03 -18.78 21.76
N HIS A 382 2.96 -18.70 20.42
CA HIS A 382 1.68 -18.65 19.72
C HIS A 382 0.87 -19.95 19.91
N GLY A 383 1.49 -21.12 19.79
CA GLY A 383 0.85 -22.41 20.04
C GLY A 383 0.34 -22.59 21.47
N LEU A 384 1.15 -22.17 22.46
CA LEU A 384 0.77 -22.19 23.88
C LEU A 384 -0.45 -21.31 24.15
N CYS A 385 -0.47 -20.08 23.64
CA CYS A 385 -1.63 -19.19 23.77
C CYS A 385 -2.91 -19.82 23.18
N LEU A 386 -2.81 -20.47 22.01
CA LEU A 386 -3.95 -21.17 21.39
C LEU A 386 -4.40 -22.38 22.23
N ALA A 387 -3.48 -23.16 22.78
CA ALA A 387 -3.79 -24.31 23.62
C ALA A 387 -4.54 -23.88 24.89
N LEU A 388 -4.01 -22.89 25.60
CA LEU A 388 -4.59 -22.35 26.82
C LEU A 388 -5.93 -21.67 26.55
N ALA A 389 -6.10 -21.03 25.40
CA ALA A 389 -7.39 -20.46 25.00
C ALA A 389 -8.45 -21.56 24.81
N GLU A 390 -8.10 -22.66 24.11
CA GLU A 390 -9.01 -23.79 23.92
C GLU A 390 -9.29 -24.55 25.22
N MET A 391 -8.31 -24.65 26.14
CA MET A 391 -8.48 -25.20 27.50
C MET A 391 -9.40 -24.32 28.35
N GLY A 392 -9.20 -23.00 28.33
CA GLY A 392 -10.07 -22.03 29.00
C GLY A 392 -11.51 -22.14 28.53
N ARG A 393 -11.76 -22.22 27.22
CA ARG A 393 -13.11 -22.41 26.67
C ARG A 393 -13.81 -23.71 27.09
N ARG A 394 -13.07 -24.65 27.67
CA ARG A 394 -13.56 -25.93 28.21
C ARG A 394 -13.67 -25.94 29.73
N GLY A 395 -13.31 -24.85 30.41
CA GLY A 395 -13.34 -24.78 31.87
C GLY A 395 -12.26 -25.61 32.54
N LEU A 396 -11.12 -25.83 31.87
CA LEU A 396 -10.01 -26.65 32.41
C LEU A 396 -9.00 -25.84 33.24
N ILE A 397 -9.14 -24.51 33.29
CA ILE A 397 -8.22 -23.64 34.01
C ILE A 397 -8.71 -23.51 35.45
N GLU A 398 -7.92 -24.03 36.39
CA GLU A 398 -8.19 -23.95 37.83
C GLU A 398 -7.74 -22.60 38.40
N ASN A 399 -8.23 -22.22 39.58
CA ASN A 399 -7.96 -20.90 40.15
C ASN A 399 -6.48 -20.71 40.53
N GLU A 400 -5.80 -21.79 40.88
CA GLU A 400 -4.43 -21.85 41.38
C GLU A 400 -3.42 -21.38 40.32
N VAL A 401 -3.67 -21.68 39.05
CA VAL A 401 -2.78 -21.35 37.93
C VAL A 401 -3.11 -20.01 37.25
N VAL A 402 -4.19 -19.32 37.66
CA VAL A 402 -4.68 -18.11 36.97
C VAL A 402 -3.68 -16.96 37.04
N ASP A 403 -3.02 -16.77 38.19
CA ASP A 403 -2.02 -15.70 38.37
C ASP A 403 -0.87 -15.86 37.37
N GLU A 404 -0.24 -17.04 37.37
CA GLU A 404 0.85 -17.37 36.46
C GLU A 404 0.42 -17.26 35.00
N LEU A 405 -0.74 -17.84 34.65
CA LEU A 405 -1.30 -17.78 33.29
C LEU A 405 -1.50 -16.33 32.81
N LEU A 406 -2.05 -15.47 33.65
CA LEU A 406 -2.30 -14.07 33.29
C LEU A 406 -0.99 -13.29 33.18
N GLY A 407 0.00 -13.58 34.03
CA GLY A 407 1.36 -13.06 33.89
C GLY A 407 1.94 -13.36 32.50
N TRP A 408 1.83 -14.61 32.05
CA TRP A 408 2.27 -15.00 30.70
C TRP A 408 1.44 -14.37 29.58
N ALA A 409 0.12 -14.28 29.75
CA ALA A 409 -0.76 -13.65 28.75
C ALA A 409 -0.44 -12.16 28.54
N VAL A 410 -0.13 -11.43 29.62
CA VAL A 410 0.29 -10.02 29.56
C VAL A 410 1.64 -9.87 28.86
N LYS A 411 2.61 -10.76 29.14
CA LYS A 411 3.88 -10.80 28.40
C LYS A 411 3.66 -11.08 26.92
N ALA A 412 2.77 -12.02 26.59
CA ALA A 412 2.46 -12.40 25.22
C ALA A 412 1.72 -11.28 24.45
N LEU A 413 0.88 -10.47 25.10
CA LEU A 413 0.28 -9.27 24.51
C LEU A 413 1.31 -8.19 24.14
N ASN A 414 2.46 -8.16 24.81
CA ASN A 414 3.55 -7.22 24.55
C ASN A 414 4.69 -7.84 23.72
N PHE A 415 4.44 -9.00 23.09
CA PHE A 415 5.41 -9.72 22.27
C PHE A 415 5.64 -9.00 20.93
N ASP A 416 6.52 -8.00 20.95
CA ASP A 416 6.98 -7.27 19.78
C ASP A 416 8.51 -7.22 19.77
N ILE A 417 9.10 -8.24 19.12
CA ILE A 417 10.53 -8.50 19.13
C ILE A 417 11.12 -8.12 17.77
N ARG A 418 12.17 -7.29 17.78
CA ARG A 418 12.86 -6.86 16.56
C ARG A 418 13.77 -7.98 16.05
N ARG A 419 13.54 -8.46 14.82
CA ARG A 419 14.45 -9.35 14.08
C ARG A 419 14.92 -8.65 12.81
N GLY A 420 16.14 -8.11 12.85
CA GLY A 420 16.70 -7.33 11.75
C GLY A 420 15.89 -6.06 11.44
N ALA A 421 15.30 -6.00 10.24
CA ALA A 421 14.56 -4.85 9.73
C ALA A 421 13.03 -4.92 9.97
N HIS A 422 12.52 -5.95 10.64
CA HIS A 422 11.11 -6.11 10.96
C HIS A 422 10.93 -6.57 12.41
N SER A 423 9.70 -6.52 12.92
CA SER A 423 9.33 -7.17 14.17
C SER A 423 8.48 -8.41 13.92
N ILE A 424 8.60 -9.36 14.83
CA ILE A 424 7.84 -10.62 14.85
C ILE A 424 6.88 -10.64 16.04
N GLY A 425 5.93 -11.59 16.05
CA GLY A 425 5.03 -11.80 17.18
C GLY A 425 3.63 -11.21 17.05
N SER A 426 3.24 -10.69 15.88
CA SER A 426 1.85 -10.29 15.65
C SER A 426 0.89 -11.46 15.88
N ASN A 427 1.23 -12.67 15.43
CA ASN A 427 0.44 -13.87 15.69
C ASN A 427 0.35 -14.19 17.19
N VAL A 428 1.47 -14.04 17.93
CA VAL A 428 1.50 -14.27 19.39
C VAL A 428 0.56 -13.32 20.11
N ARG A 429 0.63 -12.02 19.80
CA ARG A 429 -0.24 -10.99 20.39
C ARG A 429 -1.71 -11.20 20.07
N ASP A 430 -2.04 -11.65 18.85
CA ASP A 430 -3.41 -11.99 18.45
C ASP A 430 -3.93 -13.19 19.25
N ALA A 431 -3.12 -14.25 19.36
CA ALA A 431 -3.49 -15.42 20.16
C ALA A 431 -3.57 -15.12 21.67
N ALA A 432 -2.74 -14.21 22.19
CA ALA A 432 -2.82 -13.74 23.58
C ALA A 432 -4.12 -12.96 23.83
N ALA A 433 -4.52 -12.09 22.90
CA ALA A 433 -5.82 -11.43 22.96
C ALA A 433 -6.98 -12.46 22.89
N TYR A 434 -6.86 -13.50 22.05
CA TYR A 434 -7.83 -14.60 22.01
C TYR A 434 -7.89 -15.41 23.31
N LEU A 435 -6.74 -15.65 23.95
CA LEU A 435 -6.65 -16.29 25.27
C LEU A 435 -7.39 -15.45 26.31
N ILE A 436 -7.07 -14.17 26.43
CA ILE A 436 -7.72 -13.27 27.41
C ILE A 436 -9.23 -13.14 27.13
N TRP A 437 -9.62 -13.05 25.86
CA TRP A 437 -11.03 -13.09 25.46
C TRP A 437 -11.72 -14.40 25.88
N SER A 438 -11.02 -15.53 25.75
CA SER A 438 -11.54 -16.84 26.15
C SER A 438 -11.68 -16.96 27.67
N LEU A 439 -10.75 -16.41 28.45
CA LEU A 439 -10.80 -16.38 29.91
C LEU A 439 -11.98 -15.56 30.44
N ALA A 440 -12.41 -14.52 29.72
CA ALA A 440 -13.62 -13.76 30.05
C ALA A 440 -14.90 -14.61 30.09
N ARG A 441 -14.86 -15.79 29.46
CA ARG A 441 -15.98 -16.72 29.37
C ARG A 441 -15.80 -17.95 30.25
N ALA A 442 -14.58 -18.20 30.68
CA ALA A 442 -14.17 -19.40 31.41
C ALA A 442 -14.12 -19.17 32.92
N LEU A 443 -13.63 -18.00 33.34
CA LEU A 443 -13.38 -17.69 34.74
C LEU A 443 -14.58 -16.98 35.38
N SER A 444 -14.68 -17.10 36.71
CA SER A 444 -15.67 -16.38 37.49
C SER A 444 -15.22 -14.93 37.77
N PRO A 445 -16.17 -13.98 38.00
CA PRO A 445 -15.82 -12.62 38.41
C PRO A 445 -14.99 -12.56 39.71
N THR A 446 -15.15 -13.54 40.62
CA THR A 446 -14.38 -13.59 41.87
C THR A 446 -12.91 -13.96 41.62
N THR A 447 -12.64 -14.91 40.72
CA THR A 447 -11.29 -15.35 40.39
C THR A 447 -10.47 -14.25 39.70
N ILE A 448 -11.08 -13.51 38.77
CA ILE A 448 -10.37 -12.53 37.94
C ILE A 448 -10.22 -11.15 38.61
N ARG A 449 -10.98 -10.89 39.67
CA ARG A 449 -11.01 -9.59 40.36
C ARG A 449 -9.62 -9.03 40.71
N PRO A 450 -8.66 -9.82 41.24
CA PRO A 450 -7.33 -9.31 41.57
C PRO A 450 -6.55 -8.77 40.36
N PHE A 451 -6.81 -9.31 39.16
CA PHE A 451 -6.05 -9.02 37.94
C PHE A 451 -6.76 -8.04 37.01
N THR A 452 -7.98 -7.64 37.37
CA THR A 452 -8.89 -6.89 36.50
C THR A 452 -8.27 -5.60 35.99
N LEU A 453 -7.64 -4.81 36.88
CA LEU A 453 -7.04 -3.54 36.49
C LEU A 453 -5.85 -3.74 35.55
N THR A 454 -4.95 -4.66 35.87
CA THR A 454 -3.77 -4.99 35.04
C THR A 454 -4.16 -5.42 33.64
N ILE A 455 -5.16 -6.30 33.51
CA ILE A 455 -5.66 -6.76 32.20
C ILE A 455 -6.27 -5.58 31.44
N ALA A 456 -7.13 -4.80 32.11
CA ALA A 456 -7.81 -3.67 31.47
C ALA A 456 -6.82 -2.62 30.96
N GLN A 457 -5.82 -2.25 31.78
CA GLN A 457 -4.74 -1.33 31.40
C GLN A 457 -3.93 -1.86 30.23
N THR A 458 -3.51 -3.13 30.28
CA THR A 458 -2.72 -3.75 29.21
C THR A 458 -3.50 -3.76 27.90
N LEU A 459 -4.76 -4.18 27.92
CA LEU A 459 -5.62 -4.21 26.73
C LEU A 459 -5.87 -2.82 26.13
N VAL A 460 -6.05 -1.79 26.98
CA VAL A 460 -6.18 -0.39 26.52
C VAL A 460 -4.89 0.08 25.84
N CYS A 461 -3.74 -0.18 26.45
CA CYS A 461 -2.44 0.16 25.85
C CYS A 461 -2.26 -0.54 24.51
N VAL A 462 -2.57 -1.83 24.39
CA VAL A 462 -2.50 -2.55 23.11
C VAL A 462 -3.52 -2.00 22.11
N ALA A 463 -4.77 -1.75 22.52
CA ALA A 463 -5.81 -1.23 21.64
C ALA A 463 -5.48 0.16 21.08
N CYS A 464 -4.77 1.00 21.84
CA CYS A 464 -4.40 2.35 21.43
C CYS A 464 -3.05 2.41 20.70
N PHE A 465 -2.03 1.70 21.22
CA PHE A 465 -0.63 1.96 20.89
C PHE A 465 0.06 0.86 20.08
N ASP A 466 -0.62 -0.24 19.75
CA ASP A 466 -0.02 -1.27 18.92
C ASP A 466 0.15 -0.81 17.45
N ARG A 467 1.26 -1.20 16.81
CA ARG A 467 1.53 -0.87 15.40
C ARG A 467 0.51 -1.50 14.45
N GLU A 468 0.07 -2.72 14.74
CA GLU A 468 -0.71 -3.59 13.87
C GLU A 468 -2.23 -3.43 14.09
N VAL A 469 -2.97 -3.22 13.00
CA VAL A 469 -4.43 -2.98 13.08
C VAL A 469 -5.20 -4.20 13.60
N GLY A 470 -4.76 -5.41 13.24
CA GLY A 470 -5.40 -6.65 13.70
C GLY A 470 -5.33 -6.78 15.22
N ILE A 471 -4.17 -6.43 15.80
CA ILE A 471 -3.91 -6.58 17.23
C ILE A 471 -4.66 -5.53 18.05
N ARG A 472 -4.71 -4.28 17.58
CA ARG A 472 -5.55 -3.24 18.21
C ARG A 472 -7.02 -3.66 18.29
N ARG A 473 -7.54 -4.26 17.20
CA ARG A 473 -8.92 -4.77 17.15
C ARG A 473 -9.12 -5.98 18.05
N ALA A 474 -8.17 -6.91 18.09
CA ALA A 474 -8.23 -8.08 18.96
C ALA A 474 -8.23 -7.68 20.45
N ALA A 475 -7.39 -6.73 20.83
CA ALA A 475 -7.34 -6.19 22.19
C ALA A 475 -8.64 -5.45 22.57
N SER A 476 -9.19 -4.61 21.68
CA SER A 476 -10.50 -3.96 21.87
C SER A 476 -11.62 -4.99 22.04
N ALA A 477 -11.63 -6.07 21.25
CA ALA A 477 -12.61 -7.15 21.37
C ALA A 477 -12.47 -7.94 22.69
N ALA A 478 -11.24 -8.22 23.13
CA ALA A 478 -10.98 -8.84 24.43
C ALA A 478 -11.45 -7.94 25.58
N PHE A 479 -11.20 -6.63 25.48
CA PHE A 479 -11.67 -5.63 26.46
C PHE A 479 -13.20 -5.59 26.51
N GLN A 480 -13.85 -5.59 25.35
CA GLN A 480 -15.31 -5.63 25.22
C GLN A 480 -15.91 -6.85 25.93
N GLU A 481 -15.34 -8.04 25.75
CA GLU A 481 -15.87 -9.27 26.35
C GLU A 481 -15.79 -9.22 27.88
N HIS A 482 -14.68 -8.75 28.46
CA HIS A 482 -14.55 -8.57 29.90
C HIS A 482 -15.45 -7.46 30.46
N ALA A 483 -15.46 -6.29 29.83
CA ALA A 483 -16.30 -5.17 30.24
C ALA A 483 -17.80 -5.52 30.20
N GLY A 484 -18.23 -6.26 29.17
CA GLY A 484 -19.62 -6.65 28.99
C GLY A 484 -20.08 -7.83 29.86
N ARG A 485 -19.23 -8.86 30.05
CA ARG A 485 -19.60 -10.06 30.81
C ARG A 485 -19.33 -9.96 32.30
N MET A 486 -18.16 -9.44 32.66
CA MET A 486 -17.72 -9.40 34.05
C MET A 486 -18.20 -8.13 34.75
N GLY A 487 -18.27 -7.01 34.01
CA GLY A 487 -18.63 -5.71 34.59
C GLY A 487 -17.62 -5.20 35.62
N LEU A 488 -16.37 -5.69 35.57
CA LEU A 488 -15.32 -5.37 36.54
C LEU A 488 -14.37 -4.27 36.05
N PHE A 489 -14.31 -4.01 34.75
CA PHE A 489 -13.39 -3.02 34.18
C PHE A 489 -13.84 -1.60 34.53
N PRO A 490 -13.00 -0.78 35.20
CA PRO A 490 -13.33 0.61 35.52
C PRO A 490 -13.77 1.38 34.28
N HIS A 491 -14.90 2.08 34.34
CA HIS A 491 -15.43 2.83 33.19
C HIS A 491 -15.56 2.02 31.88
N GLY A 492 -15.67 0.68 31.96
CA GLY A 492 -15.46 -0.20 30.80
C GLY A 492 -16.37 0.08 29.59
N ILE A 493 -17.62 0.46 29.80
CA ILE A 493 -18.54 0.82 28.69
C ILE A 493 -18.11 2.12 28.00
N ASP A 494 -17.65 3.11 28.77
CA ASP A 494 -17.21 4.39 28.23
C ASP A 494 -15.88 4.26 27.49
N VAL A 495 -14.91 3.55 28.08
CA VAL A 495 -13.63 3.22 27.44
C VAL A 495 -13.84 2.44 26.14
N LEU A 496 -14.76 1.47 26.13
CA LEU A 496 -15.10 0.71 24.92
C LEU A 496 -15.65 1.59 23.80
N ARG A 497 -16.49 2.58 24.11
CA ARG A 497 -17.01 3.52 23.10
C ARG A 497 -15.91 4.37 22.47
N LYS A 498 -14.89 4.73 23.24
CA LYS A 498 -13.71 5.50 22.78
C LYS A 498 -12.74 4.65 21.99
N THR A 499 -12.68 3.35 22.29
CA THR A 499 -11.76 2.36 21.69
C THR A 499 -12.50 1.35 20.82
N ASP A 500 -13.56 1.79 20.15
CA ASP A 500 -14.36 0.91 19.31
C ASP A 500 -13.56 0.40 18.10
N PHE A 501 -14.13 -0.58 17.40
CA PHE A 501 -13.48 -1.23 16.26
C PHE A 501 -13.01 -0.24 15.19
N TYR A 502 -13.73 0.86 14.94
CA TYR A 502 -13.38 1.85 13.93
C TYR A 502 -12.31 2.83 14.43
N ALA A 503 -12.45 3.34 15.64
CA ALA A 503 -11.52 4.26 16.29
C ALA A 503 -10.11 3.67 16.35
N VAL A 504 -9.99 2.38 16.72
CA VAL A 504 -8.70 1.70 16.80
C VAL A 504 -8.21 1.19 15.44
N SER A 505 -9.04 1.21 14.38
CA SER A 505 -8.61 0.74 13.06
C SER A 505 -7.55 1.65 12.43
N VAL A 506 -7.72 2.97 12.56
CA VAL A 506 -6.79 3.95 12.00
C VAL A 506 -5.77 4.32 13.07
N ARG A 507 -4.47 4.05 12.81
CA ARG A 507 -3.39 4.30 13.77
C ARG A 507 -3.40 5.74 14.31
N ARG A 508 -3.60 6.73 13.43
CA ARG A 508 -3.69 8.14 13.83
C ARG A 508 -4.87 8.44 14.74
N SER A 509 -6.02 7.83 14.49
CA SER A 509 -7.20 7.97 15.34
C SER A 509 -6.98 7.29 16.70
N ALA A 510 -6.39 6.09 16.71
CA ALA A 510 -6.10 5.35 17.93
C ALA A 510 -5.19 6.14 18.89
N PHE A 511 -4.10 6.72 18.36
CA PHE A 511 -3.12 7.47 19.14
C PHE A 511 -3.57 8.89 19.50
N LEU A 512 -4.18 9.63 18.58
CA LEU A 512 -4.40 11.07 18.76
C LEU A 512 -5.84 11.42 19.17
N VAL A 513 -6.76 10.45 19.12
CA VAL A 513 -8.17 10.67 19.47
C VAL A 513 -8.60 9.71 20.58
N ALA A 514 -8.50 8.39 20.36
CA ALA A 514 -8.95 7.41 21.33
C ALA A 514 -8.11 7.42 22.61
N ALA A 515 -6.77 7.42 22.49
CA ALA A 515 -5.89 7.40 23.65
C ALA A 515 -6.08 8.58 24.62
N PRO A 516 -6.06 9.86 24.17
CA PRO A 516 -6.33 10.99 25.06
C PRO A 516 -7.71 10.92 25.71
N GLN A 517 -8.74 10.46 24.99
CA GLN A 517 -10.09 10.31 25.54
C GLN A 517 -10.20 9.23 26.62
N VAL A 518 -9.41 8.15 26.51
CA VAL A 518 -9.33 7.12 27.55
C VAL A 518 -8.50 7.59 28.73
N ALA A 519 -7.40 8.31 28.47
CA ALA A 519 -6.50 8.81 29.50
C ALA A 519 -7.13 9.85 30.44
N ILE A 520 -8.33 10.37 30.15
CA ILE A 520 -9.14 11.15 31.10
C ILE A 520 -9.39 10.34 32.39
N HIS A 521 -9.53 9.02 32.27
CA HIS A 521 -9.72 8.11 33.40
C HIS A 521 -8.37 7.81 34.08
N GLU A 522 -8.27 8.13 35.37
CA GLU A 522 -7.03 8.03 36.14
C GLU A 522 -6.50 6.59 36.23
N GLU A 523 -7.40 5.60 36.24
CA GLU A 523 -7.07 4.18 36.29
C GLU A 523 -6.28 3.72 35.07
N TYR A 524 -6.40 4.40 33.93
CA TYR A 524 -5.71 4.05 32.69
C TYR A 524 -4.54 4.98 32.39
N ARG A 525 -4.61 6.24 32.81
CA ARG A 525 -3.64 7.30 32.47
C ARG A 525 -2.21 6.92 32.78
N ALA A 526 -1.92 6.44 33.99
CA ALA A 526 -0.56 6.10 34.41
C ALA A 526 0.05 4.97 33.57
N ALA A 527 -0.72 3.90 33.33
CA ALA A 527 -0.26 2.77 32.52
C ALA A 527 -0.04 3.16 31.04
N MET A 528 -0.86 4.06 30.51
CA MET A 528 -0.71 4.59 29.15
C MET A 528 0.55 5.46 29.02
N LEU A 529 0.80 6.35 29.99
CA LEU A 529 2.02 7.15 30.04
C LEU A 529 3.26 6.26 30.16
N GLU A 530 3.24 5.28 31.05
CA GLU A 530 4.34 4.31 31.17
C GLU A 530 4.59 3.57 29.85
N HIS A 531 3.53 3.10 29.18
CA HIS A 531 3.66 2.45 27.88
C HIS A 531 4.27 3.38 26.82
N LEU A 532 3.87 4.65 26.79
CA LEU A 532 4.44 5.64 25.87
C LEU A 532 5.94 5.85 26.15
N HIS A 533 6.33 6.12 27.39
CA HIS A 533 7.71 6.40 27.79
C HIS A 533 8.66 5.23 27.49
N TYR A 534 8.25 4.01 27.80
CA TYR A 534 9.15 2.85 27.84
C TYR A 534 8.94 1.85 26.70
N THR A 535 7.83 1.92 25.97
CA THR A 535 7.55 1.02 24.83
C THR A 535 7.45 1.79 23.52
N THR A 536 6.48 2.69 23.39
CA THR A 536 6.19 3.36 22.11
C THR A 536 7.32 4.29 21.67
N LEU A 537 7.81 5.14 22.56
CA LEU A 537 8.89 6.08 22.24
C LEU A 537 10.24 5.35 22.07
N ARG A 538 10.40 4.17 22.66
CA ARG A 538 11.58 3.32 22.50
C ARG A 538 11.50 2.36 21.31
N HIS A 539 10.39 2.40 20.56
CA HIS A 539 10.17 1.49 19.44
C HIS A 539 11.17 1.76 18.30
N TRP A 540 11.54 0.73 17.55
CA TRP A 540 12.55 0.84 16.48
C TRP A 540 12.07 1.63 15.26
N ASP A 541 10.77 1.55 14.94
CA ASP A 541 10.11 2.32 13.87
C ASP A 541 9.94 3.80 14.26
N PRO A 542 10.56 4.76 13.53
CA PRO A 542 10.41 6.19 13.79
C PRO A 542 8.97 6.69 13.75
N ALA A 543 8.11 6.09 12.91
CA ALA A 543 6.71 6.52 12.79
C ALA A 543 5.93 6.27 14.08
N MET A 544 6.24 5.20 14.81
CA MET A 544 5.66 4.91 16.13
C MET A 544 6.13 5.94 17.18
N ARG A 545 7.40 6.34 17.13
CA ARG A 545 7.96 7.34 18.07
C ARG A 545 7.34 8.72 17.85
N LEU A 546 7.21 9.15 16.58
CA LEU A 546 6.63 10.45 16.23
C LEU A 546 5.17 10.57 16.69
N ILE A 547 4.33 9.56 16.38
CA ILE A 547 2.93 9.59 16.78
C ILE A 547 2.74 9.35 18.29
N GLY A 548 3.64 8.59 18.91
CA GLY A 548 3.72 8.42 20.36
C GLY A 548 4.01 9.73 21.09
N ALA A 549 4.94 10.55 20.59
CA ALA A 549 5.26 11.86 21.17
C ALA A 549 4.06 12.83 21.09
N GLN A 550 3.35 12.84 19.97
CA GLN A 550 2.11 13.62 19.82
C GLN A 550 1.02 13.14 20.79
N SER A 551 0.87 11.81 20.95
CA SER A 551 -0.07 11.26 21.95
C SER A 551 0.35 11.62 23.38
N LEU A 552 1.64 11.61 23.69
CA LEU A 552 2.17 12.00 25.00
C LEU A 552 1.81 13.46 25.31
N LYS A 553 1.98 14.37 24.35
CA LYS A 553 1.58 15.78 24.48
C LYS A 553 0.13 15.91 24.93
N LEU A 554 -0.78 15.30 24.16
CA LEU A 554 -2.22 15.38 24.37
C LEU A 554 -2.65 14.80 25.72
N ILE A 555 -1.99 13.73 26.19
CA ILE A 555 -2.28 13.15 27.50
C ILE A 555 -1.70 14.04 28.62
N CYS A 556 -0.50 14.61 28.44
CA CYS A 556 0.09 15.52 29.42
C CYS A 556 -0.69 16.84 29.56
N GLU A 557 -1.42 17.27 28.54
CA GLU A 557 -2.31 18.45 28.61
C GLU A 557 -3.51 18.23 29.53
N LEU A 558 -3.85 16.98 29.90
CA LEU A 558 -4.98 16.67 30.79
C LEU A 558 -4.75 17.12 32.24
N GLU A 559 -3.50 17.22 32.67
CA GLU A 559 -3.16 17.61 34.05
C GLU A 559 -1.89 18.47 34.10
N PRO A 560 -1.89 19.61 34.80
CA PRO A 560 -0.77 20.56 34.80
C PRO A 560 0.59 19.99 35.20
N SER A 561 0.62 18.96 36.07
CA SER A 561 1.83 18.36 36.67
C SER A 561 2.56 17.38 35.73
N LEU A 562 1.85 16.82 34.74
CA LEU A 562 2.37 15.75 33.88
C LEU A 562 3.49 16.17 32.92
N PRO A 563 3.44 17.35 32.27
CA PRO A 563 4.50 17.76 31.34
C PRO A 563 5.89 17.78 31.99
N GLU A 564 6.01 18.27 33.23
CA GLU A 564 7.28 18.30 33.95
C GLU A 564 7.78 16.90 34.34
N GLN A 565 6.87 16.02 34.76
CA GLN A 565 7.20 14.62 35.06
C GLN A 565 7.69 13.88 33.82
N ALA A 566 6.95 14.03 32.71
CA ALA A 566 7.30 13.46 31.41
C ALA A 566 8.65 14.01 30.94
N LEU A 567 8.90 15.31 31.06
CA LEU A 567 10.18 15.93 30.69
C LEU A 567 11.35 15.30 31.46
N ARG A 568 11.23 15.12 32.78
CA ARG A 568 12.28 14.48 33.60
C ARG A 568 12.61 13.07 33.11
N ILE A 569 11.59 12.28 32.75
CA ILE A 569 11.77 10.92 32.24
C ILE A 569 12.49 10.95 30.89
N GLU A 570 12.05 11.80 29.96
CA GLU A 570 12.61 11.85 28.61
C GLU A 570 14.05 12.40 28.59
N VAL A 571 14.37 13.38 29.44
CA VAL A 571 15.75 13.88 29.59
C VAL A 571 16.69 12.77 30.06
N ALA A 572 16.26 11.88 30.96
CA ALA A 572 17.08 10.75 31.38
C ALA A 572 17.43 9.80 30.22
N HIS A 573 16.52 9.65 29.24
CA HIS A 573 16.71 8.80 28.07
C HIS A 573 17.67 9.38 27.01
N LEU A 574 18.02 10.67 27.07
CA LEU A 574 19.00 11.29 26.15
C LEU A 574 20.42 10.72 26.29
N THR A 575 20.73 10.09 27.43
CA THR A 575 22.05 9.48 27.71
C THR A 575 22.18 8.02 27.22
N SER A 576 21.09 7.47 26.66
CA SER A 576 21.03 6.08 26.18
C SER A 576 22.11 5.77 25.14
N VAL A 577 22.52 4.51 25.07
CA VAL A 577 23.45 4.02 24.03
C VAL A 577 22.72 3.81 22.70
N GLU A 578 21.42 3.53 22.73
CA GLU A 578 20.63 3.20 21.54
C GLU A 578 20.09 4.46 20.86
N PRO A 579 20.41 4.73 19.57
CA PRO A 579 19.94 5.90 18.84
C PRO A 579 18.40 6.03 18.78
N ALA A 580 17.67 4.91 18.71
CA ALA A 580 16.20 4.92 18.72
C ALA A 580 15.64 5.52 20.03
N ASN A 581 16.30 5.27 21.15
CA ASN A 581 15.91 5.81 22.45
C ASN A 581 16.13 7.33 22.52
N ILE A 582 17.32 7.78 22.09
CA ILE A 582 17.63 9.23 22.03
C ILE A 582 16.64 9.93 21.10
N HIS A 583 16.34 9.36 19.93
CA HIS A 583 15.37 9.94 19.00
C HIS A 583 14.00 10.08 19.63
N GLY A 584 13.47 9.01 20.24
CA GLY A 584 12.15 9.05 20.86
C GLY A 584 12.06 10.08 21.99
N ALA A 585 13.15 10.26 22.75
CA ALA A 585 13.23 11.30 23.77
C ALA A 585 13.24 12.70 23.17
N LEU A 586 14.04 12.95 22.12
CA LEU A 586 14.08 14.25 21.44
C LEU A 586 12.71 14.66 20.86
N VAL A 587 12.00 13.75 20.19
CA VAL A 587 10.68 14.08 19.63
C VAL A 587 9.62 14.29 20.71
N ALA A 588 9.70 13.56 21.83
CA ALA A 588 8.83 13.78 22.99
C ALA A 588 9.11 15.13 23.67
N ILE A 589 10.39 15.44 23.93
CA ILE A 589 10.84 16.72 24.48
C ILE A 589 10.40 17.88 23.58
N ASN A 590 10.48 17.73 22.26
CA ASN A 590 9.99 18.74 21.33
C ASN A 590 8.49 19.02 21.48
N GLU A 591 7.65 18.00 21.62
CA GLU A 591 6.20 18.21 21.82
C GLU A 591 5.91 18.82 23.21
N LEU A 592 6.67 18.44 24.24
CA LEU A 592 6.59 19.06 25.57
C LEU A 592 7.04 20.53 25.54
N ALA A 593 8.09 20.87 24.79
CA ALA A 593 8.56 22.25 24.61
C ALA A 593 7.45 23.14 24.05
N ARG A 594 6.59 22.61 23.17
CA ARG A 594 5.44 23.35 22.65
C ARG A 594 4.41 23.66 23.75
N ILE A 595 4.16 22.74 24.68
CA ILE A 595 3.31 23.00 25.86
C ILE A 595 3.90 24.15 26.69
N PHE A 596 5.20 24.10 27.00
CA PHE A 596 5.85 25.15 27.81
C PHE A 596 5.95 26.49 27.08
N CYS A 597 6.09 26.47 25.75
CA CYS A 597 6.04 27.67 24.92
C CYS A 597 4.64 28.31 24.97
N GLU A 598 3.57 27.53 24.86
CA GLU A 598 2.18 28.00 25.00
C GLU A 598 1.89 28.54 26.41
N ARG A 599 2.57 28.02 27.45
CA ARG A 599 2.48 28.48 28.84
C ARG A 599 3.44 29.64 29.19
N GLU A 600 4.27 30.08 28.25
CA GLU A 600 5.33 31.09 28.47
C GLU A 600 6.32 30.73 29.61
N ASP A 601 6.54 29.44 29.86
CA ASP A 601 7.46 28.96 30.91
C ASP A 601 8.91 28.94 30.40
N HIS A 602 9.56 30.10 30.45
CA HIS A 602 10.94 30.26 30.00
C HIS A 602 11.96 29.45 30.80
N GLY A 603 11.66 29.08 32.05
CA GLY A 603 12.55 28.27 32.88
C GLY A 603 12.65 26.84 32.35
N GLN A 604 11.50 26.19 32.14
CA GLN A 604 11.45 24.85 31.56
C GLN A 604 12.00 24.80 30.13
N LEU A 605 11.76 25.85 29.33
CA LEU A 605 12.34 25.95 27.98
C LEU A 605 13.87 26.03 28.01
N ALA A 606 14.44 26.79 28.95
CA ALA A 606 15.88 26.85 29.15
C ALA A 606 16.47 25.50 29.58
N ASP A 607 15.78 24.77 30.46
CA ASP A 607 16.17 23.42 30.90
C ASP A 607 16.12 22.41 29.74
N ILE A 608 15.05 22.45 28.93
CA ILE A 608 14.93 21.65 27.69
C ILE A 608 16.11 21.92 26.77
N PHE A 609 16.42 23.19 26.53
CA PHE A 609 17.52 23.58 25.66
C PHE A 609 18.88 23.07 26.20
N ALA A 610 19.11 23.24 27.50
CA ALA A 610 20.30 22.78 28.19
C ALA A 610 20.45 21.25 28.18
N SER A 611 19.34 20.50 28.15
CA SER A 611 19.32 19.03 28.16
C SER A 611 20.02 18.41 26.94
N LEU A 612 20.08 19.10 25.81
CA LEU A 612 20.78 18.63 24.60
C LEU A 612 22.29 18.39 24.86
N ARG A 613 22.88 19.04 25.87
CA ARG A 613 24.28 18.82 26.27
C ARG A 613 24.53 17.42 26.85
N THR A 614 23.48 16.75 27.33
CA THR A 614 23.59 15.39 27.89
C THR A 614 23.83 14.34 26.81
N ILE A 615 23.54 14.67 25.54
CA ILE A 615 23.69 13.76 24.41
C ILE A 615 25.16 13.66 24.02
N ARG A 616 25.67 12.43 23.94
CA ARG A 616 27.04 12.18 23.49
C ARG A 616 27.25 12.70 22.07
N PRO A 617 28.20 13.62 21.82
CA PRO A 617 28.28 14.26 20.52
C PRO A 617 28.68 13.35 19.34
N SER A 618 29.27 12.18 19.61
CA SER A 618 29.59 11.17 18.59
C SER A 618 28.34 10.57 17.94
N VAL A 619 27.20 10.55 18.64
CA VAL A 619 25.94 10.00 18.13
C VAL A 619 25.46 10.72 16.88
N PHE A 620 25.64 12.04 16.82
CA PHE A 620 25.29 12.88 15.67
C PHE A 620 26.18 12.69 14.44
N THR A 621 27.22 11.87 14.54
CA THR A 621 28.15 11.56 13.44
C THR A 621 28.04 10.13 12.93
N LEU A 622 27.21 9.30 13.59
CA LEU A 622 26.97 7.93 13.16
C LEU A 622 26.17 7.88 11.85
N PRO A 623 26.36 6.84 11.02
CA PRO A 623 25.51 6.62 9.85
C PRO A 623 24.03 6.54 10.25
N GLY A 624 23.17 7.30 9.56
CA GLY A 624 21.73 7.35 9.86
C GLY A 624 21.33 8.28 11.01
N SER A 625 22.23 9.15 11.47
CA SER A 625 21.96 10.19 12.48
C SER A 625 21.03 11.32 12.01
N ASP A 626 20.58 11.31 10.76
CA ASP A 626 19.69 12.33 10.18
C ASP A 626 18.45 12.58 11.05
N LEU A 627 17.79 11.51 11.51
CA LEU A 627 16.61 11.61 12.38
C LEU A 627 16.92 12.31 13.73
N LEU A 628 18.11 12.09 14.27
CA LEU A 628 18.53 12.71 15.53
C LEU A 628 18.86 14.20 15.34
N LEU A 629 19.52 14.53 14.24
CA LEU A 629 19.83 15.92 13.87
C LEU A 629 18.54 16.71 13.63
N GLU A 630 17.59 16.13 12.89
CA GLU A 630 16.26 16.72 12.67
C GLU A 630 15.54 16.98 14.00
N ALA A 631 15.40 15.95 14.85
CA ALA A 631 14.71 16.07 16.12
C ALA A 631 15.41 17.07 17.07
N ALA A 632 16.74 17.09 17.11
CA ALA A 632 17.49 18.06 17.91
C ALA A 632 17.29 19.49 17.40
N CYS A 633 17.24 19.71 16.08
CA CYS A 633 16.92 21.03 15.52
C CYS A 633 15.50 21.48 15.90
N HIS A 634 14.52 20.57 15.93
CA HIS A 634 13.17 20.90 16.42
C HIS A 634 13.16 21.28 17.91
N VAL A 635 13.89 20.55 18.75
CA VAL A 635 14.07 20.93 20.17
C VAL A 635 14.73 22.30 20.30
N ILE A 636 15.76 22.61 19.50
CA ILE A 636 16.36 23.96 19.47
C ILE A 636 15.31 25.01 19.08
N THR A 637 14.51 24.74 18.04
CA THR A 637 13.51 25.67 17.52
C THR A 637 12.48 26.04 18.58
N ASN A 638 11.90 25.03 19.25
CA ASN A 638 10.81 25.22 20.22
C ASN A 638 11.31 25.47 21.66
N GLY A 639 12.56 25.12 21.98
CA GLY A 639 13.20 25.36 23.28
C GLY A 639 13.96 26.68 23.39
N SER A 640 14.17 27.40 22.28
CA SER A 640 14.92 28.67 22.30
C SER A 640 14.17 29.78 23.05
N CYS A 641 14.82 30.33 24.08
CA CYS A 641 14.36 31.51 24.81
C CYS A 641 15.56 32.38 25.25
N SER A 642 15.33 33.59 25.76
CA SER A 642 16.40 34.49 26.21
C SER A 642 17.32 33.87 27.28
N GLN A 643 16.75 33.08 28.20
CA GLN A 643 17.49 32.43 29.30
C GLN A 643 18.40 31.28 28.82
N ALA A 644 18.05 30.63 27.70
CA ALA A 644 18.79 29.49 27.15
C ALA A 644 20.21 29.86 26.68
N PHE A 645 20.46 31.14 26.38
CA PHE A 645 21.72 31.65 25.83
C PHE A 645 22.66 32.28 26.86
N THR A 646 22.34 32.20 28.15
CA THR A 646 23.18 32.75 29.21
C THR A 646 24.49 31.97 29.39
N GLU A 647 24.48 30.66 29.14
CA GLU A 647 25.66 29.80 29.24
C GLU A 647 26.36 29.60 27.88
N THR A 648 27.67 29.87 27.84
CA THR A 648 28.50 29.67 26.63
C THR A 648 28.45 28.24 26.08
N SER A 649 28.36 27.24 26.97
CA SER A 649 28.28 25.83 26.55
C SER A 649 27.03 25.50 25.73
N ASN A 650 25.91 26.19 25.99
CA ASN A 650 24.67 25.99 25.23
C ASN A 650 24.84 26.48 23.79
N VAL A 651 25.57 27.59 23.62
CA VAL A 651 25.89 28.16 22.31
C VAL A 651 26.81 27.22 21.51
N GLU A 652 27.85 26.67 22.13
CA GLU A 652 28.78 25.74 21.48
C GLU A 652 28.10 24.44 21.03
N MET A 653 27.25 23.88 21.88
CA MET A 653 26.44 22.69 21.58
C MET A 653 25.53 22.94 20.37
N CYS A 654 24.82 24.06 20.34
CA CYS A 654 23.93 24.41 19.23
C CYS A 654 24.68 24.63 17.93
N LYS A 655 25.81 25.36 17.97
CA LYS A 655 26.68 25.55 16.80
C LYS A 655 27.10 24.20 16.22
N ARG A 656 27.50 23.25 17.06
CA ARG A 656 27.88 21.91 16.62
C ARG A 656 26.74 21.15 15.94
N ILE A 657 25.54 21.16 16.53
CA ILE A 657 24.36 20.48 15.95
C ILE A 657 23.99 21.11 14.60
N LEU A 658 23.96 22.45 14.52
CA LEU A 658 23.68 23.17 13.28
C LEU A 658 24.75 22.90 12.21
N ASP A 659 26.03 22.92 12.57
CA ASP A 659 27.13 22.65 11.63
C ASP A 659 27.06 21.24 11.04
N LEU A 660 26.58 20.25 11.81
CA LEU A 660 26.34 18.89 11.31
C LEU A 660 25.08 18.83 10.45
N SER A 661 24.00 19.45 10.90
CA SER A 661 22.69 19.45 10.23
C SER A 661 22.75 20.16 8.87
N MET A 662 23.45 21.30 8.79
CA MET A 662 23.66 22.05 7.54
C MET A 662 24.52 21.31 6.50
N LYS A 663 25.24 20.26 6.93
CA LYS A 663 26.02 19.38 6.05
C LYS A 663 25.24 18.13 5.61
N SER A 664 24.05 17.89 6.16
CA SER A 664 23.21 16.76 5.77
C SER A 664 22.76 16.90 4.30
N ARG A 665 22.47 15.76 3.67
CA ARG A 665 21.91 15.68 2.32
C ARG A 665 20.38 15.56 2.32
N LYS A 666 19.76 15.43 3.50
CA LYS A 666 18.32 15.27 3.69
C LYS A 666 17.67 16.64 3.83
N GLU A 667 16.68 16.93 2.98
CA GLU A 667 15.97 18.21 2.98
C GLU A 667 15.24 18.45 4.31
N GLU A 668 14.74 17.40 4.94
CA GLU A 668 14.05 17.45 6.24
C GLU A 668 14.97 17.99 7.35
N VAL A 669 16.21 17.49 7.41
CA VAL A 669 17.24 17.94 8.36
C VAL A 669 17.67 19.38 8.05
N GLN A 670 17.82 19.73 6.77
CA GLN A 670 18.21 21.07 6.35
C GLN A 670 17.14 22.11 6.71
N SER A 671 15.87 21.77 6.49
CA SER A 671 14.72 22.61 6.85
C SER A 671 14.61 22.78 8.37
N ALA A 672 14.75 21.69 9.14
CA ALA A 672 14.75 21.77 10.60
C ALA A 672 15.92 22.62 11.12
N SER A 673 17.10 22.48 10.53
CA SER A 673 18.29 23.29 10.84
C SER A 673 18.09 24.78 10.55
N ALA A 674 17.46 25.12 9.42
CA ALA A 674 17.14 26.49 9.09
C ALA A 674 16.14 27.11 10.07
N ALA A 675 15.09 26.37 10.46
CA ALA A 675 14.14 26.82 11.47
C ALA A 675 14.81 27.03 12.84
N ALA A 676 15.69 26.12 13.23
CA ALA A 676 16.50 26.24 14.44
C ALA A 676 17.37 27.49 14.40
N PHE A 677 18.09 27.73 13.29
CA PHE A 677 18.90 28.93 13.10
C PHE A 677 18.06 30.22 13.21
N GLY A 678 16.87 30.23 12.60
CA GLY A 678 15.92 31.33 12.73
C GLY A 678 15.51 31.61 14.17
N ALA A 679 15.15 30.57 14.93
CA ALA A 679 14.82 30.71 16.35
C ALA A 679 15.99 31.28 17.18
N LEU A 680 17.22 30.84 16.92
CA LEU A 680 18.42 31.34 17.59
C LEU A 680 18.66 32.85 17.33
N SER A 681 18.51 33.26 16.08
CA SER A 681 18.80 34.65 15.65
C SER A 681 17.88 35.70 16.29
N ARG A 682 16.70 35.31 16.78
CA ARG A 682 15.79 36.17 17.56
C ARG A 682 16.39 36.60 18.90
N TYR A 683 17.20 35.73 19.51
CA TYR A 683 17.69 35.93 20.87
C TYR A 683 19.15 36.41 20.93
N ARG A 684 19.98 36.14 19.91
CA ARG A 684 21.42 36.46 19.89
C ARG A 684 21.86 37.19 18.60
N ASP A 685 22.94 37.97 18.70
CA ASP A 685 23.67 38.47 17.52
C ASP A 685 24.37 37.31 16.75
N CYS A 686 23.87 37.06 15.55
CA CYS A 686 24.34 36.03 14.62
C CYS A 686 25.17 36.58 13.46
N THR A 687 25.75 37.79 13.56
CA THR A 687 26.51 38.42 12.47
C THR A 687 27.61 37.51 11.89
N ALA A 688 28.41 36.87 12.75
CA ALA A 688 29.47 35.95 12.31
C ALA A 688 28.89 34.67 11.67
N ASP A 689 27.78 34.15 12.22
CA ASP A 689 27.13 32.94 11.73
C ASP A 689 26.47 33.19 10.36
N ILE A 690 25.85 34.37 10.15
CA ILE A 690 25.30 34.80 8.85
C ILE A 690 26.42 34.97 7.81
N LYS A 691 27.57 35.56 8.18
CA LYS A 691 28.73 35.63 7.28
C LYS A 691 29.20 34.25 6.84
N SER A 692 29.23 33.28 7.77
CA SER A 692 29.56 31.88 7.47
C SER A 692 28.53 31.26 6.52
N CYS A 693 27.23 31.48 6.75
CA CYS A 693 26.16 31.00 5.87
C CYS A 693 26.26 31.60 4.46
N ILE A 694 26.57 32.90 4.32
CA ILE A 694 26.80 33.55 3.02
C ILE A 694 27.99 32.89 2.29
N ALA A 695 29.10 32.66 3.00
CA ALA A 695 30.26 31.99 2.41
C ALA A 695 29.90 30.56 1.95
N GLY A 696 29.22 29.79 2.80
CA GLY A 696 28.78 28.43 2.53
C GLY A 696 27.76 28.33 1.38
N ALA A 697 26.83 29.29 1.27
CA ALA A 697 25.87 29.38 0.16
C ALA A 697 26.56 29.62 -1.19
N ARG A 698 27.73 30.27 -1.20
CA ARG A 698 28.52 30.54 -2.41
C ARG A 698 29.47 29.40 -2.77
N THR A 699 30.22 28.88 -1.80
CA THR A 699 31.38 27.99 -2.04
C THR A 699 31.16 26.55 -1.59
N GLY A 700 30.08 26.25 -0.87
CA GLY A 700 29.79 24.91 -0.35
C GLY A 700 29.48 23.88 -1.44
N ARG A 701 29.31 22.63 -1.03
CA ARG A 701 28.75 21.58 -1.91
C ARG A 701 27.26 21.83 -2.16
N PRO A 702 26.63 21.30 -3.24
CA PRO A 702 25.22 21.56 -3.55
C PRO A 702 24.24 21.48 -2.36
N ALA A 703 24.24 20.35 -1.62
CA ALA A 703 23.39 20.19 -0.44
C ALA A 703 23.67 21.22 0.69
N GLN A 704 24.94 21.63 0.86
CA GLN A 704 25.30 22.66 1.83
C GLN A 704 24.82 24.03 1.35
N LYS A 705 25.00 24.35 0.07
CA LYS A 705 24.54 25.62 -0.51
C LYS A 705 23.04 25.80 -0.30
N GLN A 706 22.26 24.73 -0.56
CA GLN A 706 20.84 24.67 -0.26
C GLN A 706 20.55 24.95 1.21
N SER A 707 21.18 24.21 2.14
CA SER A 707 20.93 24.38 3.57
C SER A 707 21.29 25.78 4.09
N PHE A 708 22.42 26.33 3.65
CA PHE A 708 22.84 27.68 4.04
C PHE A 708 21.91 28.75 3.45
N ALA A 709 21.43 28.58 2.22
CA ALA A 709 20.42 29.47 1.65
C ALA A 709 19.14 29.46 2.51
N MET A 710 18.62 28.28 2.87
CA MET A 710 17.46 28.14 3.75
C MET A 710 17.67 28.84 5.11
N ALA A 711 18.84 28.68 5.72
CA ALA A 711 19.17 29.32 6.99
C ALA A 711 19.16 30.86 6.90
N LEU A 712 19.65 31.43 5.80
CA LEU A 712 19.57 32.88 5.56
C LEU A 712 18.11 33.35 5.49
N GLY A 713 17.21 32.57 4.86
CA GLY A 713 15.80 32.93 4.78
C GLY A 713 15.05 32.97 6.12
N GLN A 714 15.44 32.09 7.05
CA GLN A 714 14.82 31.97 8.37
C GLN A 714 15.43 32.88 9.43
N ALA A 715 16.59 33.49 9.14
CA ALA A 715 17.26 34.41 10.06
C ALA A 715 16.39 35.64 10.35
N ASP A 716 16.33 36.03 11.62
CA ASP A 716 15.77 37.29 12.08
C ASP A 716 16.86 38.38 12.02
N TYR A 717 16.64 39.35 11.14
CA TYR A 717 17.59 40.45 10.92
C TYR A 717 17.37 41.65 11.85
N SER A 718 16.36 41.64 12.73
CA SER A 718 16.07 42.77 13.63
C SER A 718 17.26 43.15 14.52
N LYS A 719 18.01 42.15 15.01
CA LYS A 719 19.24 42.33 15.80
C LYS A 719 20.51 42.49 14.95
N THR A 720 20.44 42.19 13.65
CA THR A 720 21.60 42.25 12.74
C THR A 720 21.25 42.92 11.39
N PRO A 721 20.69 44.14 11.39
CA PRO A 721 20.14 44.76 10.19
C PRO A 721 21.19 44.98 9.09
N VAL A 722 22.46 45.19 9.48
CA VAL A 722 23.60 45.35 8.55
C VAL A 722 23.84 44.10 7.69
N MET A 723 23.41 42.92 8.15
CA MET A 723 23.61 41.65 7.46
C MET A 723 22.49 41.27 6.48
N LEU A 724 21.34 41.97 6.51
CA LEU A 724 20.22 41.74 5.61
C LEU A 724 20.65 41.91 4.15
N GLN A 725 21.28 43.03 3.83
CA GLN A 725 21.65 43.37 2.46
C GLN A 725 22.72 42.42 1.87
N PRO A 726 23.79 42.06 2.59
CA PRO A 726 24.70 41.00 2.18
C PRO A 726 24.02 39.65 1.94
N ALA A 727 23.06 39.26 2.80
CA ALA A 727 22.35 38.00 2.66
C ALA A 727 21.43 37.98 1.44
N LEU A 728 20.64 39.04 1.23
CA LEU A 728 19.79 39.20 0.05
C LEU A 728 20.62 39.19 -1.24
N ASN A 729 21.75 39.90 -1.28
CA ASN A 729 22.63 39.87 -2.45
C ASN A 729 23.20 38.47 -2.73
N CYS A 730 23.47 37.67 -1.70
CA CYS A 730 23.84 36.27 -1.86
C CYS A 730 22.71 35.43 -2.46
N LEU A 731 21.50 35.53 -1.92
CA LEU A 731 20.34 34.79 -2.41
C LEU A 731 19.96 35.19 -3.84
N LEU A 732 19.96 36.49 -4.15
CA LEU A 732 19.73 37.02 -5.50
C LEU A 732 20.77 36.52 -6.50
N SER A 733 22.04 36.40 -6.09
CA SER A 733 23.09 35.84 -6.96
C SER A 733 22.89 34.36 -7.29
N ASN A 734 22.17 33.60 -6.43
CA ASN A 734 21.84 32.21 -6.69
C ASN A 734 20.69 32.04 -7.69
N VAL A 735 19.82 33.05 -7.82
CA VAL A 735 18.62 32.98 -8.68
C VAL A 735 18.74 33.77 -9.99
N SER A 736 19.70 34.71 -10.08
CA SER A 736 19.89 35.55 -11.26
C SER A 736 20.23 34.75 -12.53
N VAL A 737 19.45 35.01 -13.59
CA VAL A 737 19.61 34.39 -14.92
C VAL A 737 20.87 34.88 -15.64
N ALA A 738 21.33 36.10 -15.34
CA ALA A 738 22.47 36.75 -16.00
C ALA A 738 23.84 36.16 -15.60
N THR A 739 23.96 35.60 -14.40
CA THR A 739 25.18 34.97 -13.88
C THR A 739 25.10 33.45 -14.03
N LYS A 740 25.35 32.94 -15.25
CA LYS A 740 25.59 31.51 -15.56
C LYS A 740 24.76 30.53 -14.69
N ALA A 741 23.45 30.51 -14.92
CA ALA A 741 22.53 29.48 -14.43
C ALA A 741 22.95 28.00 -14.61
N PRO A 742 23.88 27.58 -15.53
CA PRO A 742 24.27 26.17 -15.59
C PRO A 742 25.20 25.70 -14.44
N GLN A 743 25.63 26.56 -13.52
CA GLN A 743 26.55 26.18 -12.43
C GLN A 743 25.88 25.90 -11.07
N GLN A 744 24.65 26.37 -10.85
CA GLN A 744 23.94 26.19 -9.58
C GLN A 744 22.82 25.15 -9.72
N ASP A 745 22.76 24.20 -8.79
CA ASP A 745 21.71 23.19 -8.73
C ASP A 745 20.32 23.80 -8.45
N VAL A 746 19.27 23.11 -8.92
CA VAL A 746 17.89 23.60 -8.85
C VAL A 746 17.42 23.73 -7.39
N GLU A 747 17.87 22.85 -6.52
CA GLU A 747 17.49 22.81 -5.10
C GLU A 747 17.96 24.07 -4.38
N THR A 748 19.21 24.48 -4.61
CA THR A 748 19.76 25.72 -4.07
C THR A 748 19.03 26.95 -4.62
N ARG A 749 18.66 26.96 -5.91
CA ARG A 749 17.86 28.07 -6.48
C ARG A 749 16.48 28.15 -5.83
N ARG A 750 15.78 27.01 -5.73
CA ARG A 750 14.47 26.91 -5.07
C ARG A 750 14.53 27.36 -3.62
N ALA A 751 15.52 26.88 -2.86
CA ALA A 751 15.77 27.31 -1.50
C ALA A 751 16.03 28.82 -1.40
N SER A 752 16.75 29.39 -2.36
CA SER A 752 17.02 30.84 -2.40
C SER A 752 15.75 31.65 -2.67
N TYR A 753 14.89 31.23 -3.60
CA TYR A 753 13.58 31.87 -3.81
C TYR A 753 12.70 31.81 -2.56
N LEU A 754 12.56 30.64 -1.94
CA LEU A 754 11.81 30.48 -0.70
C LEU A 754 12.39 31.33 0.45
N SER A 755 13.72 31.49 0.48
CA SER A 755 14.40 32.29 1.49
C SER A 755 14.21 33.79 1.28
N ILE A 756 14.25 34.26 0.03
CA ILE A 756 13.90 35.65 -0.30
C ILE A 756 12.46 35.94 0.11
N LEU A 757 11.53 35.02 -0.21
CA LEU A 757 10.12 35.16 0.18
C LEU A 757 9.96 35.22 1.71
N ALA A 758 10.65 34.34 2.44
CA ALA A 758 10.63 34.33 3.91
C ALA A 758 11.14 35.65 4.50
N ILE A 759 12.20 36.24 3.94
CA ILE A 759 12.71 37.55 4.35
C ILE A 759 11.68 38.64 4.10
N ILE A 760 11.00 38.62 2.95
CA ILE A 760 9.95 39.61 2.64
C ILE A 760 8.75 39.45 3.60
N HIS A 761 8.37 38.24 3.98
CA HIS A 761 7.34 38.01 5.00
C HIS A 761 7.66 38.70 6.34
N GLN A 762 8.92 38.72 6.75
CA GLN A 762 9.34 39.40 7.97
C GLN A 762 9.10 40.92 7.92
N THR A 763 9.05 41.51 6.72
CA THR A 763 8.79 42.94 6.55
C THR A 763 7.34 43.33 6.86
N GLU A 764 6.37 42.43 6.66
CA GLU A 764 4.97 42.66 7.05
C GLU A 764 4.76 42.57 8.56
N THR A 765 5.57 41.76 9.26
CA THR A 765 5.53 41.65 10.73
C THR A 765 6.23 42.81 11.45
N PHE A 766 6.64 43.86 10.73
CA PHE A 766 7.39 45.03 11.23
C PHE A 766 8.74 44.69 11.90
N SER A 767 9.28 43.48 11.73
CA SER A 767 10.55 43.09 12.37
C SER A 767 11.78 43.59 11.60
N VAL A 768 11.66 43.84 10.29
CA VAL A 768 12.77 44.26 9.42
C VAL A 768 12.27 45.22 8.34
N ALA A 769 12.94 46.36 8.16
CA ALA A 769 12.66 47.29 7.05
C ALA A 769 13.46 46.92 5.80
N LEU A 770 12.77 46.64 4.69
CA LEU A 770 13.39 46.38 3.37
C LEU A 770 13.38 47.65 2.52
N ALA A 771 14.52 47.97 1.92
CA ALA A 771 14.65 49.09 0.99
C ALA A 771 13.85 48.83 -0.29
N HIS A 772 13.33 49.91 -0.89
CA HIS A 772 12.50 49.83 -2.09
C HIS A 772 13.24 49.16 -3.26
N GLU A 773 14.48 49.56 -3.53
CA GLU A 773 15.31 48.99 -4.61
C GLU A 773 15.54 47.48 -4.44
N ASP A 774 15.70 47.01 -3.20
CA ASP A 774 15.91 45.60 -2.92
C ASP A 774 14.63 44.77 -3.10
N PHE A 775 13.47 45.33 -2.72
CA PHE A 775 12.18 44.72 -3.00
C PHE A 775 11.95 44.59 -4.51
N GLU A 776 12.21 45.65 -5.29
CA GLU A 776 12.08 45.59 -6.75
C GLU A 776 12.99 44.53 -7.37
N ARG A 777 14.26 44.45 -6.94
CA ARG A 777 15.18 43.41 -7.40
C ARG A 777 14.68 42.00 -7.07
N CYS A 778 14.10 41.81 -5.88
CA CYS A 778 13.49 40.55 -5.51
C CYS A 778 12.28 40.24 -6.41
N PHE A 779 11.35 41.18 -6.56
CA PHE A 779 10.16 41.00 -7.39
C PHE A 779 10.50 40.62 -8.84
N HIS A 780 11.43 41.35 -9.46
CA HIS A 780 11.89 41.04 -10.82
C HIS A 780 12.53 39.65 -10.91
N SER A 781 13.29 39.21 -9.89
CA SER A 781 13.82 37.84 -9.89
C SER A 781 12.73 36.77 -9.87
N PHE A 782 11.59 37.02 -9.19
CA PHE A 782 10.45 36.09 -9.22
C PHE A 782 9.77 36.05 -10.60
N LEU A 783 9.67 37.21 -11.28
CA LEU A 783 9.20 37.26 -12.67
C LEU A 783 10.12 36.47 -13.60
N ASP A 784 11.43 36.67 -13.50
CA ASP A 784 12.44 35.90 -14.25
C ASP A 784 12.31 34.39 -14.00
N GLY A 785 12.01 33.99 -12.76
CA GLY A 785 11.81 32.60 -12.36
C GLY A 785 10.61 31.91 -13.03
N LEU A 786 9.60 32.65 -13.49
CA LEU A 786 8.49 32.08 -14.28
C LEU A 786 8.96 31.53 -15.64
N ASP A 787 10.13 31.95 -16.10
CA ASP A 787 10.77 31.54 -17.35
C ASP A 787 11.96 30.58 -17.16
N ASP A 788 12.12 29.97 -15.98
CA ASP A 788 13.15 28.94 -15.77
C ASP A 788 12.76 27.61 -16.43
N PHE A 789 13.30 27.33 -17.62
CA PHE A 789 13.13 26.07 -18.36
C PHE A 789 14.35 25.14 -18.29
N SER A 790 15.14 25.24 -17.22
CA SER A 790 16.36 24.45 -17.03
C SER A 790 16.10 22.93 -16.90
N THR A 791 17.14 22.15 -17.24
CA THR A 791 17.06 20.68 -17.29
C THR A 791 18.27 20.00 -16.71
N ASP A 792 18.04 18.85 -16.10
CA ASP A 792 19.09 17.90 -15.76
C ASP A 792 18.68 16.46 -16.17
N GLN A 793 19.37 15.46 -15.65
CA GLN A 793 19.11 14.04 -15.92
C GLN A 793 17.69 13.60 -15.51
N ARG A 794 17.02 14.34 -14.64
CA ARG A 794 15.65 14.10 -14.14
C ARG A 794 14.57 14.73 -15.02
N GLY A 795 14.95 15.56 -15.99
CA GLY A 795 14.02 16.22 -16.92
C GLY A 795 13.90 17.72 -16.69
N ASP A 796 12.67 18.24 -16.66
CA ASP A 796 12.38 19.68 -16.49
C ASP A 796 12.41 20.10 -15.02
N VAL A 797 13.62 20.27 -14.47
CA VAL A 797 13.80 20.73 -13.09
C VAL A 797 13.41 22.20 -12.90
N GLY A 798 13.49 23.02 -13.95
CA GLY A 798 13.03 24.41 -13.91
C GLY A 798 11.54 24.55 -13.54
N SER A 799 10.73 23.52 -13.77
CA SER A 799 9.33 23.47 -13.33
C SER A 799 9.14 23.71 -11.82
N TRP A 800 10.12 23.31 -10.99
CA TRP A 800 10.08 23.53 -9.54
C TRP A 800 10.22 25.01 -9.21
N ILE A 801 11.03 25.74 -9.97
CA ILE A 801 11.23 27.18 -9.84
C ILE A 801 9.98 27.92 -10.31
N ARG A 802 9.47 27.58 -11.51
CA ARG A 802 8.23 28.18 -12.06
C ARG A 802 7.06 28.05 -11.09
N ALA A 803 6.85 26.86 -10.52
CA ALA A 803 5.79 26.63 -9.53
C ALA A 803 6.02 27.41 -8.22
N THR A 804 7.25 27.45 -7.72
CA THR A 804 7.60 28.20 -6.50
C THR A 804 7.38 29.69 -6.69
N CYS A 805 7.82 30.26 -7.81
CA CYS A 805 7.64 31.68 -8.11
C CYS A 805 6.16 32.02 -8.33
N ALA A 806 5.42 31.17 -9.06
CA ALA A 806 4.00 31.37 -9.27
C ALA A 806 3.21 31.45 -7.95
N GLN A 807 3.49 30.56 -7.00
CA GLN A 807 2.85 30.56 -5.67
C GLN A 807 3.25 31.77 -4.80
N ALA A 808 4.42 32.36 -5.03
CA ALA A 808 4.91 33.50 -4.27
C ALA A 808 4.28 34.83 -4.72
N LEU A 809 3.90 34.96 -5.99
CA LEU A 809 3.47 36.23 -6.58
C LEU A 809 2.26 36.90 -5.93
N PRO A 810 1.19 36.19 -5.50
CA PRO A 810 0.05 36.86 -4.85
C PRO A 810 0.46 37.66 -3.63
N PHE A 811 1.31 37.06 -2.79
CA PHE A 811 1.87 37.74 -1.63
C PHE A 811 2.73 38.94 -2.02
N LEU A 812 3.62 38.78 -3.00
CA LEU A 812 4.49 39.86 -3.46
C LEU A 812 3.71 41.04 -4.05
N VAL A 813 2.65 40.76 -4.80
CA VAL A 813 1.74 41.80 -5.35
C VAL A 813 1.00 42.53 -4.23
N ARG A 814 0.53 41.81 -3.20
CA ARG A 814 -0.10 42.43 -2.03
C ARG A 814 0.85 43.38 -1.28
N VAL A 815 2.10 42.95 -1.08
CA VAL A 815 3.15 43.79 -0.47
C VAL A 815 3.45 45.01 -1.35
N ALA A 816 3.54 44.83 -2.66
CA ALA A 816 3.78 45.91 -3.61
C ALA A 816 2.65 46.96 -3.60
N SER A 817 1.40 46.52 -3.56
CA SER A 817 0.20 47.38 -3.63
C SER A 817 0.00 48.25 -2.38
N ARG A 818 0.52 47.81 -1.22
CA ARG A 818 0.39 48.53 0.05
C ARG A 818 1.38 49.68 0.21
N ILE A 819 2.40 49.75 -0.64
CA ILE A 819 3.51 50.67 -0.42
C ILE A 819 3.68 51.55 -1.65
N GLU A 820 3.22 52.79 -1.52
CA GLU A 820 3.35 53.80 -2.58
C GLU A 820 4.80 53.86 -3.07
N GLY A 821 4.94 53.74 -4.39
CA GLY A 821 6.23 53.72 -5.07
C GLY A 821 6.89 52.34 -5.20
N ARG A 822 6.47 51.27 -4.48
CA ARG A 822 7.26 50.02 -4.45
C ARG A 822 7.18 49.09 -5.66
N LEU A 823 6.12 49.16 -6.45
CA LEU A 823 6.02 48.52 -7.76
C LEU A 823 4.87 49.17 -8.53
N GLY A 824 5.12 49.66 -9.74
CA GLY A 824 4.06 50.26 -10.55
C GLY A 824 3.11 49.22 -11.14
N ARG A 825 1.96 49.69 -11.65
CA ARG A 825 0.97 48.93 -12.44
C ARG A 825 1.61 47.98 -13.46
N ALA A 826 2.73 48.39 -14.08
CA ALA A 826 3.48 47.61 -15.05
C ALA A 826 4.06 46.29 -14.49
N GLY A 827 4.57 46.28 -13.25
CA GLY A 827 5.15 45.07 -12.65
C GLY A 827 4.10 44.02 -12.30
N ILE A 828 2.94 44.46 -11.80
CA ILE A 828 1.80 43.58 -11.51
C ILE A 828 1.24 43.01 -12.82
N PHE A 829 1.16 43.84 -13.87
CA PHE A 829 0.75 43.40 -15.20
C PHE A 829 1.65 42.29 -15.75
N GLU A 830 2.98 42.42 -15.62
CA GLU A 830 3.92 41.37 -16.03
C GLU A 830 3.79 40.09 -15.20
N ALA A 831 3.48 40.19 -13.90
CA ALA A 831 3.16 39.02 -13.07
C ALA A 831 1.92 38.26 -13.61
N VAL A 832 0.85 38.99 -13.94
CA VAL A 832 -0.36 38.40 -14.53
C VAL A 832 -0.07 37.75 -15.88
N ARG A 833 0.70 38.40 -16.75
CA ARG A 833 1.13 37.81 -18.04
C ARG A 833 1.94 36.54 -17.84
N GLY A 834 2.92 36.56 -16.94
CA GLY A 834 3.73 35.38 -16.64
C GLY A 834 2.89 34.22 -16.14
N LEU A 835 1.92 34.46 -15.26
CA LEU A 835 1.01 33.43 -14.75
C LEU A 835 0.04 32.92 -15.83
N LEU A 836 -0.50 33.79 -16.69
CA LEU A 836 -1.35 33.40 -17.83
C LEU A 836 -0.63 32.47 -18.80
N LYS A 837 0.68 32.67 -19.01
CA LYS A 837 1.51 31.73 -19.77
C LYS A 837 1.62 30.36 -19.08
N LEU A 838 1.69 30.33 -17.74
CA LEU A 838 1.86 29.09 -16.96
C LEU A 838 0.56 28.31 -16.69
N VAL A 839 -0.62 28.94 -16.72
CA VAL A 839 -1.89 28.20 -16.56
C VAL A 839 -2.18 27.24 -17.71
N VAL A 840 -1.55 27.45 -18.87
CA VAL A 840 -1.60 26.54 -20.02
C VAL A 840 -0.29 25.76 -20.19
N GLU A 841 0.49 25.56 -19.13
CA GLU A 841 1.75 24.81 -19.18
C GLU A 841 1.52 23.30 -19.27
N LYS A 842 2.47 22.54 -19.83
CA LYS A 842 2.33 21.09 -20.08
C LYS A 842 2.30 20.20 -18.82
N LEU A 843 2.90 20.62 -17.71
CA LEU A 843 2.96 19.92 -16.43
C LEU A 843 1.82 20.36 -15.52
N GLU A 844 1.07 19.38 -15.00
CA GLU A 844 -0.04 19.61 -14.07
C GLU A 844 0.40 20.41 -12.83
N THR A 845 1.57 20.10 -12.27
CA THR A 845 2.08 20.74 -11.05
C THR A 845 2.28 22.24 -11.20
N VAL A 846 2.66 22.71 -12.39
CA VAL A 846 2.86 24.14 -12.68
C VAL A 846 1.51 24.83 -12.87
N ARG A 847 0.55 24.20 -13.57
CA ARG A 847 -0.80 24.76 -13.73
C ARG A 847 -1.53 24.91 -12.39
N VAL A 848 -1.44 23.90 -11.53
CA VAL A 848 -2.07 23.91 -10.20
C VAL A 848 -1.40 24.93 -9.27
N ALA A 849 -0.15 25.30 -9.51
CA ALA A 849 0.52 26.39 -8.81
C ALA A 849 0.11 27.77 -9.36
N ALA A 850 0.09 27.95 -10.68
CA ALA A 850 -0.14 29.24 -11.32
C ALA A 850 -1.62 29.66 -11.35
N GLY A 851 -2.55 28.73 -11.52
CA GLY A 851 -3.99 29.02 -11.66
C GLY A 851 -4.60 29.70 -10.44
N PRO A 852 -4.51 29.10 -9.25
CA PRO A 852 -4.97 29.73 -8.02
C PRO A 852 -4.29 31.07 -7.75
N ALA A 853 -2.98 31.18 -8.01
CA ALA A 853 -2.22 32.42 -7.83
C ALA A 853 -2.72 33.55 -8.77
N LEU A 854 -2.98 33.23 -10.04
CA LEU A 854 -3.53 34.16 -11.02
C LEU A 854 -4.91 34.66 -10.58
N ARG A 855 -5.77 33.74 -10.10
CA ARG A 855 -7.10 34.09 -9.61
C ARG A 855 -7.04 35.04 -8.42
N GLU A 856 -6.15 34.78 -7.46
CA GLU A 856 -5.99 35.64 -6.28
C GLU A 856 -5.55 37.06 -6.67
N ILE A 857 -4.55 37.19 -7.56
CA ILE A 857 -4.08 38.50 -8.03
C ILE A 857 -5.19 39.24 -8.80
N LEU A 858 -5.89 38.57 -9.71
CA LEU A 858 -6.98 39.20 -10.48
C LEU A 858 -8.17 39.60 -9.60
N ALA A 859 -8.47 38.85 -8.54
CA ALA A 859 -9.53 39.22 -7.62
C ALA A 859 -9.25 40.56 -6.92
N GLU A 860 -7.99 40.84 -6.59
CA GLU A 860 -7.59 42.09 -5.94
C GLU A 860 -7.29 43.23 -6.95
N GLN A 861 -6.73 42.92 -8.12
CA GLN A 861 -6.09 43.92 -9.01
C GLN A 861 -6.76 44.09 -10.37
N ALA A 862 -7.80 43.31 -10.72
CA ALA A 862 -8.37 43.34 -12.08
C ALA A 862 -8.90 44.72 -12.48
N GLY A 863 -9.51 45.46 -11.55
CA GLY A 863 -10.03 46.81 -11.83
C GLY A 863 -8.93 47.83 -12.11
N GLU A 864 -7.84 47.79 -11.34
CA GLU A 864 -6.70 48.70 -11.54
C GLU A 864 -5.89 48.39 -12.80
N LEU A 865 -5.95 47.14 -13.27
CA LEU A 865 -5.24 46.66 -14.46
C LEU A 865 -6.07 46.76 -15.75
N ASP A 866 -7.35 47.13 -15.68
CA ASP A 866 -8.33 47.04 -16.79
C ASP A 866 -8.46 45.60 -17.33
N MET A 867 -8.59 44.61 -16.43
CA MET A 867 -8.60 43.16 -16.72
C MET A 867 -9.85 42.41 -16.24
N GLU A 868 -10.99 43.08 -16.06
CA GLU A 868 -12.23 42.44 -15.58
C GLU A 868 -12.74 41.37 -16.54
N SER A 869 -12.51 41.53 -17.84
CA SER A 869 -12.82 40.53 -18.85
C SER A 869 -12.00 39.25 -18.65
N VAL A 870 -10.70 39.40 -18.42
CA VAL A 870 -9.77 38.28 -18.14
C VAL A 870 -10.17 37.58 -16.84
N HIS A 871 -10.43 38.35 -15.78
CA HIS A 871 -10.87 37.82 -14.49
C HIS A 871 -12.14 36.99 -14.63
N ARG A 872 -13.14 37.45 -15.40
CA ARG A 872 -14.39 36.72 -15.63
C ARG A 872 -14.18 35.35 -16.27
N HIS A 873 -13.27 35.22 -17.24
CA HIS A 873 -12.94 33.92 -17.85
C HIS A 873 -12.20 33.02 -16.85
N ILE A 874 -11.27 33.57 -16.06
CA ILE A 874 -10.51 32.80 -15.08
C ILE A 874 -11.39 32.25 -13.94
N LEU A 875 -12.48 32.95 -13.59
CA LEU A 875 -13.45 32.49 -12.59
C LEU A 875 -14.27 31.27 -13.04
N THR A 876 -14.42 31.01 -14.34
CA THR A 876 -15.18 29.84 -14.82
C THR A 876 -14.41 28.53 -14.74
N ILE A 877 -13.13 28.57 -14.35
CA ILE A 877 -12.27 27.39 -14.27
C ILE A 877 -12.45 26.72 -12.91
N GLU A 878 -13.03 25.53 -12.85
CA GLU A 878 -13.17 24.80 -11.58
C GLU A 878 -11.93 23.94 -11.27
N ASP A 879 -11.38 23.27 -12.28
CA ASP A 879 -10.23 22.37 -12.15
C ASP A 879 -9.05 22.79 -13.07
N TRP A 880 -7.93 23.12 -12.47
CA TRP A 880 -6.68 23.51 -13.15
C TRP A 880 -5.91 22.31 -13.74
N LYS A 881 -6.34 21.08 -13.43
CA LYS A 881 -5.72 19.85 -13.92
C LYS A 881 -6.27 19.44 -15.27
N ASP A 882 -7.58 19.60 -15.47
CA ASP A 882 -8.30 19.18 -16.67
C ASP A 882 -8.03 20.11 -17.86
N VAL A 883 -7.08 19.71 -18.70
CA VAL A 883 -6.69 20.47 -19.90
C VAL A 883 -7.81 20.59 -20.94
N GLN A 884 -8.80 19.69 -20.95
CA GLN A 884 -9.87 19.71 -21.96
C GLN A 884 -10.88 20.83 -21.72
N THR A 885 -11.12 21.18 -20.46
CA THR A 885 -11.98 22.31 -20.08
C THR A 885 -11.18 23.60 -19.92
N LEU A 886 -10.00 23.52 -19.32
CA LEU A 886 -9.13 24.66 -19.05
C LEU A 886 -8.64 25.37 -20.32
N TYR A 887 -8.12 24.63 -21.30
CA TYR A 887 -7.42 25.24 -22.44
C TYR A 887 -8.37 26.03 -23.35
N PRO A 888 -9.60 25.56 -23.66
CA PRO A 888 -10.57 26.37 -24.38
C PRO A 888 -10.90 27.71 -23.69
N ILE A 889 -11.10 27.71 -22.37
CA ILE A 889 -11.42 28.92 -21.59
C ILE A 889 -10.27 29.93 -21.68
N VAL A 890 -9.04 29.47 -21.48
CA VAL A 890 -7.86 30.34 -21.60
C VAL A 890 -7.61 30.73 -23.06
N GLY A 891 -7.93 29.87 -24.02
CA GLY A 891 -7.81 30.13 -25.45
C GLY A 891 -8.70 31.27 -25.93
N ASP A 892 -9.88 31.46 -25.34
CA ASP A 892 -10.77 32.59 -25.65
C ASP A 892 -10.11 33.95 -25.32
N LEU A 893 -9.11 33.96 -24.41
CA LEU A 893 -8.30 35.15 -24.10
C LEU A 893 -7.30 35.54 -25.19
N LEU A 894 -7.12 34.74 -26.25
CA LEU A 894 -6.31 35.13 -27.43
C LEU A 894 -6.90 36.34 -28.16
N ALA A 895 -8.20 36.62 -27.98
CA ALA A 895 -8.86 37.81 -28.51
C ALA A 895 -8.58 39.10 -27.69
N VAL A 896 -7.95 38.98 -26.52
CA VAL A 896 -7.68 40.11 -25.61
C VAL A 896 -6.24 40.60 -25.82
N GLU A 897 -6.08 41.74 -26.49
CA GLU A 897 -4.77 42.27 -26.93
C GLU A 897 -3.73 42.39 -25.80
N SER A 898 -4.15 42.80 -24.59
CA SER A 898 -3.26 42.99 -23.44
C SER A 898 -2.60 41.71 -22.93
N VAL A 899 -3.19 40.54 -23.15
CA VAL A 899 -2.70 39.24 -22.66
C VAL A 899 -2.45 38.21 -23.77
N GLN A 900 -2.84 38.52 -25.00
CA GLN A 900 -2.76 37.65 -26.17
C GLN A 900 -1.40 36.97 -26.31
N GLN A 901 -0.31 37.75 -26.23
CA GLN A 901 1.05 37.22 -26.40
C GLN A 901 1.37 36.16 -25.34
N ALA A 902 1.01 36.38 -24.07
CA ALA A 902 1.35 35.46 -22.98
C ALA A 902 0.59 34.13 -23.10
N VAL A 903 -0.70 34.20 -23.42
CA VAL A 903 -1.54 33.01 -23.66
C VAL A 903 -1.04 32.23 -24.86
N PHE A 904 -0.72 32.92 -25.96
CA PHE A 904 -0.21 32.29 -27.17
C PHE A 904 1.12 31.57 -26.94
N GLU A 905 2.09 32.23 -26.28
CA GLU A 905 3.37 31.62 -25.94
C GLU A 905 3.18 30.38 -25.03
N GLY A 906 2.27 30.44 -24.06
CA GLY A 906 1.95 29.30 -23.19
C GLY A 906 1.40 28.10 -23.96
N LEU A 907 0.43 28.32 -24.85
CA LEU A 907 -0.16 27.27 -25.70
C LEU A 907 0.90 26.66 -26.65
N VAL A 908 1.74 27.50 -27.26
CA VAL A 908 2.88 27.06 -28.10
C VAL A 908 3.80 26.14 -27.30
N LEU A 909 4.21 26.54 -26.09
CA LEU A 909 5.11 25.73 -25.25
C LEU A 909 4.47 24.39 -24.83
N SER A 910 3.16 24.37 -24.64
CA SER A 910 2.38 23.17 -24.29
C SER A 910 2.41 22.09 -25.38
N LEU A 911 2.44 22.49 -26.65
CA LEU A 911 2.55 21.56 -27.79
C LEU A 911 3.86 20.76 -27.78
N GLY A 912 4.92 21.28 -27.16
CA GLY A 912 6.18 20.57 -26.98
C GLY A 912 6.20 19.58 -25.81
N GLY A 913 5.07 19.25 -25.21
CA GLY A 913 4.95 18.27 -24.14
C GLY A 913 5.11 16.82 -24.61
N LYS A 914 5.34 15.87 -23.69
CA LYS A 914 5.24 14.42 -24.00
C LYS A 914 3.85 13.86 -23.75
N ASN A 915 2.99 14.61 -23.05
CA ASN A 915 1.63 14.21 -22.75
C ASN A 915 0.72 14.53 -23.94
N LEU A 916 0.27 13.49 -24.63
CA LEU A 916 -0.58 13.60 -25.81
C LEU A 916 -1.89 14.34 -25.52
N ALA A 917 -2.47 14.18 -24.33
CA ALA A 917 -3.72 14.87 -23.97
C ALA A 917 -3.52 16.40 -23.91
N THR A 918 -2.40 16.85 -23.35
CA THR A 918 -2.02 18.27 -23.30
C THR A 918 -1.69 18.81 -24.69
N GLN A 919 -0.93 18.05 -25.50
CA GLN A 919 -0.61 18.44 -26.87
C GLN A 919 -1.89 18.60 -27.70
N ASN A 920 -2.78 17.62 -27.66
CA ASN A 920 -4.04 17.65 -28.40
C ASN A 920 -4.95 18.78 -27.93
N ALA A 921 -5.03 19.04 -26.61
CA ALA A 921 -5.80 20.15 -26.08
C ALA A 921 -5.26 21.51 -26.57
N ALA A 922 -3.93 21.70 -26.57
CA ALA A 922 -3.29 22.91 -27.08
C ALA A 922 -3.50 23.08 -28.59
N ALA A 923 -3.28 22.03 -29.37
CA ALA A 923 -3.48 22.02 -30.82
C ALA A 923 -4.92 22.36 -31.17
N THR A 924 -5.88 21.64 -30.56
CA THR A 924 -7.32 21.85 -30.79
C THR A 924 -7.74 23.26 -30.39
N THR A 925 -7.21 23.81 -29.30
CA THR A 925 -7.52 25.17 -28.87
C THR A 925 -7.01 26.19 -29.89
N LEU A 926 -5.76 26.07 -30.33
CA LEU A 926 -5.17 26.99 -31.32
C LEU A 926 -5.87 26.90 -32.67
N THR A 927 -6.09 25.70 -33.20
CA THR A 927 -6.73 25.50 -34.52
C THR A 927 -8.20 25.87 -34.53
N ARG A 928 -8.94 25.62 -33.43
CA ARG A 928 -10.33 26.10 -33.27
C ARG A 928 -10.41 27.62 -33.24
N THR A 929 -9.47 28.27 -32.55
CA THR A 929 -9.46 29.74 -32.38
C THR A 929 -9.01 30.44 -33.66
N LEU A 930 -8.11 29.81 -34.42
CA LEU A 930 -7.57 30.31 -35.68
C LEU A 930 -8.23 29.70 -36.92
N ASP A 931 -9.40 29.07 -36.79
CA ASP A 931 -10.13 28.49 -37.91
C ASP A 931 -10.40 29.58 -38.96
N PRO A 932 -9.89 29.48 -40.19
CA PRO A 932 -10.00 30.52 -41.21
C PRO A 932 -11.46 30.82 -41.61
N ARG A 933 -12.42 29.95 -41.27
CA ARG A 933 -13.85 30.15 -41.52
C ARG A 933 -14.53 31.02 -40.47
N ARG A 934 -13.88 31.26 -39.32
CA ARG A 934 -14.48 31.88 -38.13
C ARG A 934 -13.61 32.99 -37.53
N ALA A 935 -12.29 32.85 -37.60
CA ALA A 935 -11.35 33.77 -36.98
C ALA A 935 -11.21 35.07 -37.78
N ASP A 936 -10.95 36.17 -37.06
CA ASP A 936 -10.59 37.44 -37.68
C ASP A 936 -9.24 37.29 -38.44
N PRO A 937 -9.17 37.62 -39.74
CA PRO A 937 -7.90 37.64 -40.49
C PRO A 937 -6.80 38.48 -39.82
N HIS A 938 -7.16 39.51 -39.06
CA HIS A 938 -6.20 40.30 -38.29
C HIS A 938 -5.55 39.48 -37.18
N LEU A 939 -6.32 38.66 -36.46
CA LEU A 939 -5.82 37.78 -35.40
C LEU A 939 -4.86 36.71 -35.97
N ILE A 940 -5.19 36.12 -37.12
CA ILE A 940 -4.30 35.17 -37.82
C ILE A 940 -2.96 35.84 -38.16
N ARG A 941 -2.99 37.08 -38.65
CA ARG A 941 -1.78 37.87 -38.96
C ARG A 941 -0.95 38.14 -37.72
N GLN A 942 -1.57 38.65 -36.66
CA GLN A 942 -0.91 38.95 -35.38
C GLN A 942 -0.23 37.71 -34.81
N LEU A 943 -0.94 36.58 -34.72
CA LEU A 943 -0.41 35.36 -34.12
C LEU A 943 0.64 34.68 -35.01
N THR A 944 0.56 34.83 -36.34
CA THR A 944 1.62 34.37 -37.25
C THR A 944 2.91 35.19 -37.05
N ALA A 945 2.79 36.52 -36.96
CA ALA A 945 3.92 37.40 -36.66
C ALA A 945 4.50 37.12 -35.25
N ALA A 946 3.63 36.86 -34.26
CA ALA A 946 4.03 36.48 -32.91
C ALA A 946 4.80 35.15 -32.89
N LEU A 947 4.34 34.13 -33.64
CA LEU A 947 5.02 32.83 -33.74
C LEU A 947 6.42 32.98 -34.37
N LEU A 948 6.54 33.79 -35.41
CA LEU A 948 7.83 34.14 -36.02
C LEU A 948 8.75 34.85 -35.03
N ALA A 949 8.25 35.89 -34.35
CA ALA A 949 9.03 36.65 -33.39
C ALA A 949 9.50 35.78 -32.22
N PHE A 950 8.61 34.93 -31.67
CA PHE A 950 8.92 34.01 -30.58
C PHE A 950 9.95 32.95 -31.00
N GLY A 951 9.82 32.40 -32.20
CA GLY A 951 10.79 31.49 -32.80
C GLY A 951 12.16 32.13 -33.03
N ALA A 952 12.18 33.35 -33.59
CA ALA A 952 13.43 34.06 -33.92
C ALA A 952 14.25 34.39 -32.67
N ARG A 953 13.59 34.85 -31.59
CA ARG A 953 14.22 35.15 -30.30
C ARG A 953 14.79 33.92 -29.60
N ASN A 954 14.25 32.72 -29.88
CA ASN A 954 14.57 31.49 -29.17
C ASN A 954 15.17 30.39 -30.05
N LEU A 955 15.73 30.73 -31.22
CA LEU A 955 16.25 29.78 -32.21
C LEU A 955 17.26 28.76 -31.65
N THR A 956 18.06 29.15 -30.66
CA THR A 956 19.07 28.28 -30.01
C THR A 956 18.47 27.44 -28.88
N LYS A 957 17.32 27.83 -28.33
CA LYS A 957 16.63 27.14 -27.23
C LYS A 957 15.68 26.08 -27.79
N GLN A 958 16.18 24.86 -27.97
CA GLN A 958 15.42 23.77 -28.60
C GLN A 958 14.06 23.49 -27.95
N ARG A 959 13.96 23.61 -26.62
CA ARG A 959 12.70 23.41 -25.88
C ARG A 959 11.60 24.44 -26.17
N ILE A 960 11.97 25.57 -26.74
CA ILE A 960 11.04 26.62 -27.17
C ILE A 960 10.84 26.52 -28.68
N PHE A 961 11.94 26.40 -29.43
CA PHE A 961 11.89 26.40 -30.89
C PHE A 961 11.23 25.14 -31.47
N THR A 962 11.43 23.96 -30.88
CA THR A 962 10.72 22.74 -31.32
C THR A 962 9.20 22.88 -31.19
N PRO A 963 8.62 23.31 -30.05
CA PRO A 963 7.18 23.61 -29.98
C PRO A 963 6.70 24.67 -30.98
N VAL A 964 7.52 25.68 -31.33
CA VAL A 964 7.20 26.63 -32.40
C VAL A 964 7.02 25.91 -33.75
N LEU A 965 7.92 24.98 -34.10
CA LEU A 965 7.81 24.18 -35.32
C LEU A 965 6.58 23.26 -35.30
N MET A 966 6.29 22.63 -34.16
CA MET A 966 5.09 21.80 -33.98
C MET A 966 3.82 22.64 -34.14
N THR A 967 3.77 23.84 -33.53
CA THR A 967 2.66 24.76 -33.69
C THR A 967 2.48 25.15 -35.14
N ALA A 968 3.58 25.49 -35.84
CA ALA A 968 3.51 25.85 -37.24
C ALA A 968 2.96 24.69 -38.10
N TYR A 969 3.34 23.45 -37.79
CA TYR A 969 2.80 22.27 -38.45
C TYR A 969 1.29 22.09 -38.19
N GLU A 970 0.83 22.19 -36.95
CA GLU A 970 -0.60 22.05 -36.61
C GLU A 970 -1.45 23.14 -37.29
N LEU A 971 -0.94 24.38 -37.37
CA LEU A 971 -1.63 25.49 -38.06
C LEU A 971 -1.67 25.27 -39.58
N ALA A 972 -0.59 24.75 -40.18
CA ALA A 972 -0.60 24.35 -41.59
C ALA A 972 -1.64 23.24 -41.83
N GLN A 973 -1.65 22.20 -40.99
CA GLN A 973 -2.57 21.08 -41.12
C GLN A 973 -4.04 21.51 -41.01
N ALA A 974 -4.33 22.50 -40.17
CA ALA A 974 -5.66 23.08 -40.01
C ALA A 974 -6.03 24.12 -41.10
N GLU A 975 -5.22 24.26 -42.15
CA GLU A 975 -5.45 25.16 -43.29
C GLU A 975 -5.53 26.65 -42.92
N VAL A 976 -4.99 27.05 -41.76
CA VAL A 976 -5.08 28.43 -41.23
C VAL A 976 -4.49 29.46 -42.21
N TRP A 977 -3.45 29.07 -42.96
CA TRP A 977 -2.78 29.94 -43.92
C TRP A 977 -3.28 29.86 -45.36
N ASN A 978 -4.27 29.01 -45.67
CA ASN A 978 -4.79 28.86 -47.03
C ASN A 978 -5.59 30.09 -47.49
N VAL A 979 -6.06 30.91 -46.54
CA VAL A 979 -6.78 32.16 -46.80
C VAL A 979 -5.87 33.38 -46.96
N LEU A 980 -4.54 33.22 -46.90
CA LEU A 980 -3.62 34.34 -47.01
C LEU A 980 -3.54 34.88 -48.45
N GLU A 981 -3.71 36.19 -48.58
CA GLU A 981 -3.53 36.87 -49.86
C GLU A 981 -2.06 36.79 -50.33
N PRO A 982 -1.82 36.53 -51.63
CA PRO A 982 -0.50 36.62 -52.22
C PRO A 982 0.12 38.00 -51.96
N ALA A 983 1.40 38.04 -51.59
CA ALA A 983 2.16 39.28 -51.31
C ALA A 983 1.72 40.13 -50.10
N SER A 984 0.82 39.64 -49.23
CA SER A 984 0.53 40.29 -47.93
C SER A 984 1.71 40.23 -46.96
N GLU A 985 1.75 41.13 -45.97
CA GLU A 985 2.75 41.10 -44.88
C GLU A 985 2.72 39.76 -44.11
N CYS A 986 1.52 39.21 -43.87
CA CYS A 986 1.35 37.91 -43.23
C CYS A 986 2.00 36.78 -44.05
N THR A 987 1.86 36.82 -45.38
CA THR A 987 2.52 35.88 -46.28
C THR A 987 4.04 36.00 -46.19
N GLN A 988 4.59 37.22 -46.08
CA GLN A 988 6.03 37.41 -45.87
C GLN A 988 6.50 36.84 -44.52
N ASP A 989 5.72 37.00 -43.46
CA ASP A 989 6.08 36.47 -42.14
C ASP A 989 6.01 34.94 -42.09
N LEU A 990 5.02 34.32 -42.75
CA LEU A 990 4.99 32.88 -42.96
C LEU A 990 6.23 32.41 -43.72
N LEU A 991 6.60 33.08 -44.81
CA LEU A 991 7.81 32.74 -45.58
C LEU A 991 9.09 32.88 -44.75
N LYS A 992 9.19 33.90 -43.89
CA LYS A 992 10.30 34.05 -42.94
C LYS A 992 10.30 32.91 -41.91
N LEU A 993 9.14 32.49 -41.41
CA LEU A 993 9.02 31.38 -40.45
C LEU A 993 9.46 30.05 -41.07
N VAL A 994 9.03 29.77 -42.30
CA VAL A 994 9.46 28.60 -43.08
C VAL A 994 10.97 28.63 -43.29
N ASN A 995 11.56 29.76 -43.68
CA ASN A 995 13.02 29.87 -43.79
C ASN A 995 13.74 29.74 -42.44
N LEU A 996 13.15 30.26 -41.36
CA LEU A 996 13.70 30.16 -40.01
C LEU A 996 13.76 28.70 -39.54
N ALA A 997 12.74 27.90 -39.85
CA ALA A 997 12.71 26.46 -39.59
C ALA A 997 13.83 25.71 -40.33
N ALA A 998 14.26 26.21 -41.50
CA ALA A 998 15.31 25.59 -42.31
C ALA A 998 16.73 25.93 -41.83
N ARG A 999 16.86 26.95 -40.97
CA ARG A 999 18.16 27.50 -40.59
C ARG A 999 19.00 26.45 -39.86
N GLY A 1000 20.08 26.03 -40.52
CA GLY A 1000 21.03 25.05 -40.01
C GLY A 1000 20.59 23.59 -40.13
N LEU A 1001 19.54 23.27 -40.91
CA LEU A 1001 19.02 21.91 -41.05
C LEU A 1001 20.09 20.85 -41.31
N GLY A 1002 21.06 21.11 -42.19
CA GLY A 1002 22.14 20.16 -42.51
C GLY A 1002 23.14 19.88 -41.38
N VAL A 1003 23.14 20.65 -40.29
CA VAL A 1003 24.13 20.58 -39.20
C VAL A 1003 23.49 20.31 -37.83
N ILE A 1004 22.16 20.45 -37.71
CA ILE A 1004 21.44 20.21 -36.46
C ILE A 1004 21.54 18.74 -36.07
N LYS A 1005 21.87 18.47 -34.81
CA LYS A 1005 21.95 17.11 -34.25
C LYS A 1005 20.72 16.70 -33.44
N ASN A 1006 19.85 17.63 -33.09
CA ASN A 1006 18.68 17.37 -32.26
C ASN A 1006 17.55 16.73 -33.08
N MET A 1007 17.24 15.46 -32.79
CA MET A 1007 16.27 14.66 -33.56
C MET A 1007 14.84 15.19 -33.47
N ASP A 1008 14.41 15.72 -32.32
CA ASP A 1008 13.06 16.26 -32.14
C ASP A 1008 12.83 17.51 -32.98
N ARG A 1009 13.84 18.41 -33.02
CA ARG A 1009 13.83 19.57 -33.92
C ARG A 1009 13.85 19.16 -35.38
N LEU A 1010 14.71 18.21 -35.76
CA LEU A 1010 14.78 17.74 -37.15
C LEU A 1010 13.46 17.11 -37.60
N THR A 1011 12.86 16.28 -36.76
CA THR A 1011 11.57 15.62 -37.05
C THR A 1011 10.44 16.65 -37.10
N SER A 1012 10.42 17.64 -36.20
CA SER A 1012 9.40 18.70 -36.21
C SER A 1012 9.55 19.63 -37.41
N ALA A 1013 10.79 19.93 -37.82
CA ALA A 1013 11.06 20.69 -39.04
C ALA A 1013 10.63 19.90 -40.28
N LEU A 1014 10.95 18.60 -40.35
CA LEU A 1014 10.51 17.70 -41.43
C LEU A 1014 8.99 17.73 -41.60
N LYS A 1015 8.23 17.58 -40.50
CA LYS A 1015 6.76 17.64 -40.51
C LYS A 1015 6.22 18.95 -41.10
N LEU A 1016 6.90 20.07 -40.87
CA LEU A 1016 6.49 21.37 -41.41
C LEU A 1016 6.62 21.42 -42.95
N TYR A 1017 7.63 20.76 -43.51
CA TYR A 1017 7.87 20.76 -44.95
C TYR A 1017 7.10 19.66 -45.66
N VAL A 1018 7.18 18.43 -45.18
CA VAL A 1018 6.63 17.23 -45.82
C VAL A 1018 5.33 16.79 -45.12
N PRO A 1019 4.25 16.53 -45.85
CA PRO A 1019 3.00 16.04 -45.27
C PRO A 1019 3.26 14.71 -44.52
N TYR A 1020 3.00 14.69 -43.21
CA TYR A 1020 3.32 13.56 -42.33
C TYR A 1020 2.04 12.79 -41.98
N ASP A 1021 1.91 11.53 -42.42
CA ASP A 1021 0.73 10.70 -42.12
C ASP A 1021 0.91 9.92 -40.81
N LEU A 1022 -0.06 10.02 -39.91
CA LEU A 1022 0.00 9.48 -38.53
C LEU A 1022 -0.28 7.96 -38.45
N CYS A 1023 -0.51 7.27 -39.57
CA CYS A 1023 -0.91 5.86 -39.57
C CYS A 1023 0.21 4.84 -39.31
N THR A 1024 1.48 5.24 -39.11
CA THR A 1024 2.60 4.30 -38.87
C THR A 1024 3.19 4.30 -37.46
N SER A 1025 2.58 5.00 -36.49
CA SER A 1025 2.91 4.86 -35.06
C SER A 1025 1.85 3.99 -34.36
N ALA A 1026 2.17 2.73 -34.10
CA ALA A 1026 1.34 1.76 -33.39
C ALA A 1026 0.80 2.26 -32.03
N TYR A 1027 -0.41 2.83 -31.96
CA TYR A 1027 -1.24 2.89 -30.73
C TYR A 1027 -2.74 3.00 -31.07
N PRO A 1028 -3.61 2.15 -30.46
CA PRO A 1028 -5.04 2.15 -30.75
C PRO A 1028 -5.75 3.29 -29.99
N LEU A 1029 -6.40 4.20 -30.71
CA LEU A 1029 -7.33 5.18 -30.13
C LEU A 1029 -8.58 4.45 -29.61
N ALA A 1030 -8.65 4.30 -28.29
CA ALA A 1030 -9.84 3.85 -27.57
C ALA A 1030 -10.84 5.02 -27.43
N ASN A 1031 -11.61 5.33 -28.48
CA ASN A 1031 -12.90 6.01 -28.30
C ASN A 1031 -13.85 5.78 -29.50
N PRO A 1032 -14.89 4.92 -29.40
CA PRO A 1032 -15.78 4.57 -30.51
C PRO A 1032 -16.78 5.66 -30.93
N THR A 1033 -16.73 6.86 -30.34
CA THR A 1033 -17.78 7.89 -30.51
C THR A 1033 -17.29 9.22 -31.13
N ALA A 1034 -16.02 9.34 -31.48
CA ALA A 1034 -15.55 10.47 -32.28
C ALA A 1034 -16.06 10.32 -33.72
N ARG A 1035 -16.94 11.24 -34.12
CA ARG A 1035 -17.52 11.35 -35.46
C ARG A 1035 -16.46 11.12 -36.53
N ARG A 1036 -16.80 10.26 -37.49
CA ARG A 1036 -16.11 10.04 -38.76
C ARG A 1036 -15.47 11.35 -39.26
N LEU A 1037 -14.15 11.41 -39.27
CA LEU A 1037 -13.41 12.38 -40.08
C LEU A 1037 -13.92 12.24 -41.54
N PRO A 1038 -14.23 13.34 -42.24
CA PRO A 1038 -14.67 13.27 -43.63
C PRO A 1038 -13.59 12.56 -44.47
N LYS A 1039 -14.02 11.73 -45.43
CA LYS A 1039 -13.18 11.02 -46.41
C LYS A 1039 -12.49 11.97 -47.42
N SER A 1040 -12.01 13.12 -46.97
CA SER A 1040 -11.33 14.15 -47.76
C SER A 1040 -10.28 14.89 -46.91
N SER A 1041 -9.59 14.19 -46.01
CA SER A 1041 -8.56 14.80 -45.16
C SER A 1041 -7.26 14.97 -45.95
N SER A 1042 -7.17 16.09 -46.66
CA SER A 1042 -5.97 16.66 -47.28
C SER A 1042 -4.78 16.54 -46.33
N ILE A 1043 -3.69 15.90 -46.75
CA ILE A 1043 -2.45 15.93 -45.96
C ILE A 1043 -1.78 17.28 -46.22
N VAL A 1044 -1.86 18.23 -45.27
CA VAL A 1044 -1.41 19.61 -45.47
C VAL A 1044 -0.13 19.90 -44.66
N ALA A 1045 0.96 20.23 -45.36
CA ALA A 1045 2.19 20.82 -44.82
C ALA A 1045 2.47 22.14 -45.56
N CYS A 1046 3.56 22.88 -45.27
CA CYS A 1046 3.86 24.09 -46.05
C CYS A 1046 4.04 23.82 -47.56
N LEU A 1047 4.25 22.56 -47.97
CA LEU A 1047 4.21 22.09 -49.36
C LEU A 1047 2.84 22.23 -50.04
N THR A 1048 1.75 22.29 -49.29
CA THR A 1048 0.37 22.40 -49.80
C THR A 1048 -0.26 23.76 -49.51
N VAL A 1049 0.50 24.68 -48.90
CA VAL A 1049 0.10 26.09 -48.75
C VAL A 1049 0.57 26.85 -50.00
N PRO A 1050 -0.33 27.34 -50.88
CA PRO A 1050 0.04 27.85 -52.21
C PRO A 1050 1.14 28.92 -52.18
N VAL A 1051 1.09 29.82 -51.20
CA VAL A 1051 2.06 30.91 -51.06
C VAL A 1051 3.43 30.46 -50.51
N ALA A 1052 3.51 29.30 -49.84
CA ALA A 1052 4.73 28.80 -49.20
C ALA A 1052 5.37 27.60 -49.91
N GLN A 1053 4.63 26.92 -50.81
CA GLN A 1053 5.02 25.71 -51.54
C GLN A 1053 6.41 25.82 -52.17
N LYS A 1054 6.67 26.86 -52.97
CA LYS A 1054 7.97 27.09 -53.62
C LYS A 1054 9.12 27.25 -52.63
N THR A 1055 8.86 27.81 -51.46
CA THR A 1055 9.87 28.01 -50.41
C THR A 1055 10.11 26.72 -49.63
N ALA A 1056 9.08 25.93 -49.36
CA ALA A 1056 9.19 24.61 -48.74
C ALA A 1056 9.99 23.63 -49.61
N LEU A 1057 9.70 23.56 -50.92
CA LEU A 1057 10.40 22.71 -51.90
C LEU A 1057 11.92 22.93 -51.91
N ARG A 1058 12.39 24.17 -51.69
CA ARG A 1058 13.83 24.51 -51.68
C ARG A 1058 14.62 23.86 -50.54
N HIS A 1059 13.95 23.48 -49.45
CA HIS A 1059 14.60 22.96 -48.24
C HIS A 1059 14.59 21.43 -48.14
N ILE A 1060 13.77 20.75 -48.97
CA ILE A 1060 13.69 19.29 -49.04
C ILE A 1060 15.04 18.62 -49.36
N PRO A 1061 15.89 19.14 -50.28
CA PRO A 1061 17.17 18.49 -50.58
C PRO A 1061 18.05 18.37 -49.34
N SER A 1062 18.04 19.37 -48.45
CA SER A 1062 18.81 19.36 -47.20
C SER A 1062 18.34 18.30 -46.20
N LEU A 1063 17.09 17.82 -46.31
CA LEU A 1063 16.58 16.71 -45.50
C LEU A 1063 16.91 15.35 -46.15
N LEU A 1064 16.78 15.24 -47.48
CA LEU A 1064 17.14 14.05 -48.25
C LEU A 1064 18.66 13.79 -48.32
N SER A 1065 19.49 14.82 -48.12
CA SER A 1065 20.96 14.69 -48.00
C SER A 1065 21.49 14.82 -46.57
N HIS A 1066 20.60 14.86 -45.56
CA HIS A 1066 20.99 15.07 -44.16
C HIS A 1066 21.97 14.00 -43.66
N ALA A 1067 22.90 14.32 -42.75
CA ALA A 1067 23.90 13.35 -42.26
C ALA A 1067 23.29 12.10 -41.58
N PHE A 1068 22.14 12.25 -40.91
CA PHE A 1068 21.43 11.13 -40.26
C PHE A 1068 20.59 10.30 -41.23
N PRO A 1069 20.86 8.98 -41.36
CA PRO A 1069 20.09 8.07 -42.23
C PRO A 1069 18.58 8.12 -41.98
N ARG A 1070 18.18 8.14 -40.71
CA ARG A 1070 16.76 8.17 -40.32
C ARG A 1070 16.00 9.37 -40.89
N ILE A 1071 16.64 10.53 -40.99
CA ILE A 1071 15.98 11.74 -41.54
C ILE A 1071 15.80 11.60 -43.05
N ARG A 1072 16.82 11.10 -43.77
CA ARG A 1072 16.74 10.89 -45.22
C ARG A 1072 15.64 9.91 -45.57
N THR A 1073 15.65 8.73 -44.94
CA THR A 1073 14.63 7.68 -45.14
C THR A 1073 13.23 8.19 -44.80
N LEU A 1074 13.06 8.81 -43.62
CA LEU A 1074 11.76 9.32 -43.20
C LEU A 1074 11.25 10.43 -44.14
N THR A 1075 12.14 11.28 -44.66
CA THR A 1075 11.74 12.33 -45.62
C THR A 1075 11.24 11.71 -46.92
N ALA A 1076 11.95 10.74 -47.48
CA ALA A 1076 11.54 10.06 -48.71
C ALA A 1076 10.23 9.28 -48.54
N GLU A 1077 10.10 8.52 -47.44
CA GLU A 1077 8.89 7.77 -47.12
C GLU A 1077 7.66 8.67 -46.98
N GLN A 1078 7.79 9.80 -46.28
CA GLN A 1078 6.66 10.71 -46.05
C GLN A 1078 6.26 11.46 -47.33
N ILE A 1079 7.21 11.82 -48.20
CA ILE A 1079 6.91 12.36 -49.52
C ILE A 1079 6.11 11.34 -50.35
N TYR A 1080 6.57 10.08 -50.38
CA TYR A 1080 5.87 9.02 -51.11
C TYR A 1080 4.44 8.80 -50.58
N LEU A 1081 4.27 8.66 -49.26
CA LEU A 1081 2.94 8.50 -48.64
C LEU A 1081 2.02 9.70 -48.92
N ALA A 1082 2.57 10.91 -48.92
CA ALA A 1082 1.83 12.11 -49.25
C ALA A 1082 1.28 12.08 -50.69
N LEU A 1083 2.12 11.73 -51.67
CA LEU A 1083 1.74 11.63 -53.07
C LEU A 1083 0.66 10.58 -53.30
N GLN A 1084 0.82 9.40 -52.68
CA GLN A 1084 -0.17 8.31 -52.74
C GLN A 1084 -1.53 8.76 -52.20
N THR A 1085 -1.53 9.50 -51.09
CA THR A 1085 -2.78 10.00 -50.50
C THR A 1085 -3.41 11.12 -51.33
N MET A 1086 -2.60 11.93 -52.03
CA MET A 1086 -3.07 12.95 -52.97
C MET A 1086 -3.55 12.35 -54.30
N GLY A 1087 -3.40 11.04 -54.51
CA GLY A 1087 -3.75 10.37 -55.77
C GLY A 1087 -2.83 10.75 -56.94
N ILE A 1088 -1.62 11.18 -56.63
CA ILE A 1088 -0.60 11.57 -57.61
C ILE A 1088 0.27 10.35 -57.91
N GLU A 1089 0.18 9.81 -59.12
CA GLU A 1089 0.99 8.69 -59.60
C GLU A 1089 2.00 9.19 -60.65
N ASP A 1090 3.28 9.30 -60.26
CA ASP A 1090 4.38 9.61 -61.17
C ASP A 1090 5.45 8.49 -61.08
N PRO A 1091 5.57 7.62 -62.10
CA PRO A 1091 6.48 6.49 -62.07
C PRO A 1091 7.96 6.88 -61.89
N ALA A 1092 8.38 8.03 -62.42
CA ALA A 1092 9.76 8.50 -62.31
C ALA A 1092 10.07 8.99 -60.89
N LEU A 1093 9.08 9.61 -60.24
CA LEU A 1093 9.17 10.05 -58.86
C LEU A 1093 9.14 8.87 -57.88
N ASP A 1094 8.28 7.88 -58.11
CA ASP A 1094 8.20 6.65 -57.32
C ASP A 1094 9.48 5.82 -57.42
N GLU A 1095 10.04 5.66 -58.63
CA GLU A 1095 11.33 4.99 -58.84
C GLU A 1095 12.45 5.70 -58.07
N ARG A 1096 12.47 7.04 -58.06
CA ARG A 1096 13.51 7.80 -57.34
C ARG A 1096 13.34 7.78 -55.83
N LEU A 1097 12.11 7.84 -55.32
CA LEU A 1097 11.82 7.79 -53.88
C LEU A 1097 12.06 6.40 -53.30
N LEU A 1098 11.66 5.33 -53.99
CA LEU A 1098 11.76 3.94 -53.51
C LEU A 1098 13.05 3.24 -53.93
N GLY A 1099 13.62 3.58 -55.09
CA GLY A 1099 14.82 2.95 -55.66
C GLY A 1099 16.15 3.53 -55.17
N THR A 1100 16.13 4.67 -54.47
CA THR A 1100 17.35 5.24 -53.87
C THR A 1100 17.56 4.69 -52.46
N PRO A 1101 18.74 4.13 -52.11
CA PRO A 1101 19.01 3.62 -50.77
C PRO A 1101 19.29 4.78 -49.80
N TRP A 1102 18.25 5.50 -49.38
CA TRP A 1102 18.36 6.70 -48.53
C TRP A 1102 19.08 6.49 -47.19
N ALA A 1103 19.22 5.24 -46.74
CA ALA A 1103 20.03 4.88 -45.57
C ALA A 1103 21.53 5.14 -45.79
N GLU A 1104 22.00 5.20 -47.04
CA GLU A 1104 23.38 5.47 -47.43
C GLU A 1104 23.61 6.96 -47.74
N GLN A 1105 24.87 7.41 -47.75
CA GLN A 1105 25.25 8.79 -48.08
C GLN A 1105 25.64 8.92 -49.56
N GLY A 1106 25.65 10.15 -50.09
CA GLY A 1106 26.10 10.43 -51.46
C GLY A 1106 24.98 10.56 -52.51
N HIS A 1107 23.71 10.56 -52.09
CA HIS A 1107 22.55 10.67 -53.00
C HIS A 1107 22.02 12.12 -53.16
N GLU A 1108 22.89 13.13 -53.08
CA GLU A 1108 22.48 14.54 -53.16
C GLU A 1108 21.80 14.88 -54.49
N ASP A 1109 22.32 14.33 -55.59
CA ASP A 1109 21.77 14.58 -56.92
C ASP A 1109 20.41 13.87 -57.11
N ALA A 1110 20.21 12.71 -56.48
CA ALA A 1110 18.90 12.06 -56.43
C ALA A 1110 17.88 12.91 -55.64
N GLY A 1111 18.30 13.54 -54.53
CA GLY A 1111 17.44 14.45 -53.76
C GLY A 1111 17.05 15.72 -54.53
N LYS A 1112 17.97 16.29 -55.33
CA LYS A 1112 17.67 17.43 -56.23
C LYS A 1112 16.69 17.02 -57.33
N GLU A 1113 16.84 15.81 -57.88
CA GLU A 1113 15.96 15.28 -58.92
C GLU A 1113 14.55 15.03 -58.39
N VAL A 1114 14.40 14.49 -57.17
CA VAL A 1114 13.10 14.36 -56.47
C VAL A 1114 12.39 15.71 -56.38
N VAL A 1115 13.10 16.79 -56.03
CA VAL A 1115 12.49 18.14 -55.96
C VAL A 1115 12.11 18.69 -57.33
N ARG A 1116 12.90 18.42 -58.37
CA ARG A 1116 12.59 18.81 -59.75
C ARG A 1116 11.30 18.16 -60.23
N LEU A 1117 11.16 16.86 -59.97
CA LEU A 1117 9.96 16.08 -60.30
C LEU A 1117 8.74 16.48 -59.44
N LEU A 1118 8.93 16.73 -58.14
CA LEU A 1118 7.85 17.26 -57.28
C LEU A 1118 7.31 18.60 -57.78
N ALA A 1119 8.18 19.51 -58.23
CA ALA A 1119 7.79 20.82 -58.73
C ALA A 1119 7.04 20.80 -60.07
N THR A 1120 7.07 19.67 -60.79
CA THR A 1120 6.29 19.50 -62.04
C THR A 1120 4.89 18.93 -61.80
N VAL A 1121 4.67 18.30 -60.65
CA VAL A 1121 3.46 17.54 -60.35
C VAL A 1121 2.58 18.21 -59.27
N LEU A 1122 3.20 18.99 -58.38
CA LEU A 1122 2.56 19.87 -57.40
C LEU A 1122 2.43 21.30 -57.91
#